data_AF-A0A2N6AM75-F1
#
_entry.id   AF-A0A2N6AM75-F1
#
_cell.length_a   1.000
_cell.length_b   1.000
_cell.length_c   1.000
_cell.angle_alpha   90.00
_cell.angle_beta   90.00
_cell.angle_gamma   90.00
#
_symmetry.space_group_name_H-M   'P 1'
#
loop_
_entity.id
_entity.type
_entity.pdbx_description
1 polymer ?
#
loop_
_entity_poly.entity_id
_entity_poly.type
_entity_poly.pdbx_seq_one_letter_code
_entity_poly.pdbx_strand_id
1 'polypeptide(L)'
;MDHPHTGYIRTPSELDAAFRALERSLGLTSSPQRRLRMICEFYSHARLLPDAWLTGYILFLAPAVLELVRLPYIRNYPPGVWADAYDLVSLIERQPWAERHSGIPESRQAALEQVILAHGFVSSLRELHGWLTQQSLITETLVEKDWSSIFSASTNGYGLFQAYVRLLESKNSSCTEILLRALGTWGDYRRAAAVSVILLDEEADDRQATGRVLLMDIHVHGDQSGRSHITNALGDSGHQTVQQLRNAEVVSDRIIHNHFSAIPPKPQFIFSLHESSAELVGESLGVGAVAGLLVRRTQQMNLRERWSLPSVVACTGSIDAEGNVAAGSWESVERKLQLAFHSPVERVVLPAVHREAALHALQRLQRDFPNRALAVIGVSHVADLPETGGVFQRELLSSYERLKKGVGRHSLSVSLLLMLILLAGGSYLVYLSFYAYPNLEHTRGARVGMSAVVYNPKDSLRWCFRDEKQVIPASVPFGDLEVGDGFTRTFSIWNMTPTDLRVRICIEGPDSVDWYLNRGAHDLRISSVEKADFSVMYNPRSPAMQKEARIVLRDPGSQDELYALELSGSAGKPQVGGYALHFDGRDDVMHFGRGSTAFDLAASATREMTFECWFRPSQDDYNFMLLHNGFYTAAKNEVADLYLGFDSLRTIYYLVGSNADVIRLKRDLRPLANAWNHLALAVSIPQRRIALYLNGEVIEDRIDDFLIEGIGLPHVTIGAYDSEHGKELLYRGDLDEVRLWHRFRTIEEIRRSMGTALNGLTDGLMGYWNMDTNVESIAFNANKRAHSASLLHRPTLVRSDVPLHTPCKDVSVFHTPAGESALELHAGRYLSCSDRVLPRFSEATFSLWFLQTSLPAIHFNYVRRHDGWISIEESYTYTRVQRRFVHIAPGWRHAAFTVDDAGLLTLYIDGVKVDTTRVTMTPPIDWHEKFEGMLLGFRFDKENQLHSRFYDQYFPALSHPRSYRELSVWKRQLSEEEIRGLAASGEIPGRDLVAFWPLDAMPDGYHNFVDVVAGARLHVKRVCSWEQPVYE
;
A
#
# COMPACT_ATOMS: atom_id res chain seq x y z
N MET A 1 -13.05 33.47 -83.77
CA MET A 1 -12.06 33.64 -84.85
C MET A 1 -12.05 35.11 -85.24
N ASP A 2 -11.35 35.91 -84.43
CA ASP A 2 -10.80 37.20 -84.81
C ASP A 2 -9.29 37.00 -84.89
N HIS A 3 -8.64 37.61 -85.87
CA HIS A 3 -7.22 37.44 -86.19
C HIS A 3 -6.33 37.42 -84.92
N PRO A 4 -5.43 36.43 -84.74
CA PRO A 4 -4.40 36.59 -83.73
C PRO A 4 -3.60 37.81 -84.17
N HIS A 5 -3.52 38.83 -83.31
CA HIS A 5 -2.72 40.02 -83.51
C HIS A 5 -1.33 39.62 -84.03
N THR A 6 -1.14 39.67 -85.35
CA THR A 6 0.20 39.57 -85.94
C THR A 6 0.95 40.74 -85.35
N GLY A 7 1.95 40.44 -84.51
CA GLY A 7 2.69 41.45 -83.77
C GLY A 7 3.04 42.61 -84.70
N TYR A 8 2.72 43.83 -84.29
CA TYR A 8 3.09 45.03 -85.03
C TYR A 8 4.62 45.22 -85.06
N ILE A 9 5.36 44.41 -84.29
CA ILE A 9 6.81 44.35 -84.27
C ILE A 9 7.27 43.38 -85.36
N ARG A 10 7.78 43.92 -86.48
CA ARG A 10 8.22 43.14 -87.65
C ARG A 10 9.70 43.37 -87.97
N THR A 11 10.26 44.47 -87.49
CA THR A 11 11.65 44.88 -87.75
C THR A 11 12.45 45.06 -86.45
N PRO A 12 13.79 44.98 -86.49
CA PRO A 12 14.62 45.25 -85.31
C PRO A 12 14.42 46.65 -84.71
N SER A 13 14.09 47.64 -85.54
CA SER A 13 13.81 49.02 -85.10
C SER A 13 12.48 49.14 -84.35
N GLU A 14 11.45 48.44 -84.79
CA GLU A 14 10.17 48.38 -84.07
C GLU A 14 10.33 47.65 -82.74
N LEU A 15 11.18 46.61 -82.71
CA LEU A 15 11.49 45.86 -81.50
C LEU A 15 12.20 46.74 -80.46
N ASP A 16 13.22 47.52 -80.85
CA ASP A 16 13.90 48.47 -79.96
C ASP A 16 12.93 49.57 -79.46
N ALA A 17 12.11 50.13 -80.34
CA ALA A 17 11.12 51.15 -79.97
C ALA A 17 10.09 50.62 -78.96
N ALA A 18 9.56 49.42 -79.21
CA ALA A 18 8.61 48.74 -78.32
C ALA A 18 9.26 48.42 -76.96
N PHE A 19 10.51 47.93 -76.96
CA PHE A 19 11.24 47.64 -75.73
C PHE A 19 11.50 48.89 -74.88
N ARG A 20 11.94 50.00 -75.49
CA ARG A 20 12.12 51.27 -74.77
C ARG A 20 10.82 51.83 -74.20
N ALA A 21 9.69 51.60 -74.88
CA ALA A 21 8.38 51.97 -74.37
C ALA A 21 7.97 51.10 -73.16
N LEU A 22 8.26 49.80 -73.23
CA LEU A 22 8.10 48.89 -72.11
C LEU A 22 8.96 49.32 -70.92
N GLU A 23 10.25 49.57 -71.11
CA GLU A 23 11.19 49.99 -70.06
C GLU A 23 10.71 51.25 -69.33
N ARG A 24 10.30 52.29 -70.07
CA ARG A 24 9.73 53.51 -69.48
C ARG A 24 8.49 53.21 -68.65
N SER A 25 7.62 52.35 -69.15
CA SER A 25 6.36 52.02 -68.47
C SER A 25 6.58 51.16 -67.23
N LEU A 26 7.54 50.23 -67.26
CA LEU A 26 7.95 49.44 -66.10
C LEU A 26 8.52 50.32 -64.98
N GLY A 27 9.23 51.39 -65.32
CA GLY A 27 9.73 52.38 -64.36
C GLY A 27 8.64 53.26 -63.73
N LEU A 28 7.50 53.44 -64.40
CA LEU A 28 6.40 54.29 -63.93
C LEU A 28 5.40 53.56 -63.02
N THR A 29 5.27 52.24 -63.17
CA THR A 29 4.32 51.45 -62.36
C THR A 29 5.02 50.71 -61.23
N SER A 30 4.47 50.80 -60.03
CA SER A 30 4.91 50.03 -58.86
C SER A 30 4.20 48.68 -58.73
N SER A 31 3.15 48.43 -59.53
CA SER A 31 2.35 47.20 -59.46
C SER A 31 3.06 45.99 -60.09
N PRO A 32 3.37 44.93 -59.32
CA PRO A 32 3.95 43.68 -59.85
C PRO A 32 3.07 43.03 -60.92
N GLN A 33 1.74 43.08 -60.76
CA GLN A 33 0.74 42.54 -61.68
C GLN A 33 0.84 43.23 -63.02
N ARG A 34 0.86 44.56 -63.01
CA ARG A 34 0.94 45.37 -64.22
C ARG A 34 2.26 45.12 -64.91
N ARG A 35 3.38 45.09 -64.18
CA ARG A 35 4.70 44.76 -64.73
C ARG A 35 4.71 43.41 -65.44
N LEU A 36 4.18 42.35 -64.81
CA LEU A 36 4.13 41.03 -65.45
C LEU A 36 3.30 41.09 -66.73
N ARG A 37 2.11 41.68 -66.69
CA ARG A 37 1.23 41.78 -67.85
C ARG A 37 1.88 42.53 -69.00
N MET A 38 2.52 43.68 -68.74
CA MET A 38 3.20 44.46 -69.77
C MET A 38 4.34 43.67 -70.42
N ILE A 39 5.09 42.90 -69.63
CA ILE A 39 6.17 42.05 -70.15
C ILE A 39 5.60 40.91 -71.00
N CYS A 40 4.56 40.22 -70.53
CA CYS A 40 3.90 39.15 -71.27
C CYS A 40 3.24 39.67 -72.55
N GLU A 41 2.61 40.85 -72.52
CA GLU A 41 2.00 41.47 -73.70
C GLU A 41 3.08 41.83 -74.74
N PHE A 42 4.19 42.42 -74.31
CA PHE A 42 5.35 42.66 -75.18
C PHE A 42 5.87 41.36 -75.80
N TYR A 43 6.04 40.31 -75.00
CA TYR A 43 6.49 39.01 -75.49
C TYR A 43 5.47 38.37 -76.45
N SER A 44 4.17 38.47 -76.19
CA SER A 44 3.11 37.93 -77.06
C SER A 44 3.19 38.48 -78.49
N HIS A 45 3.62 39.73 -78.65
CA HIS A 45 3.84 40.38 -79.94
C HIS A 45 5.22 40.10 -80.55
N ALA A 46 6.20 39.69 -79.74
CA ALA A 46 7.58 39.45 -80.17
C ALA A 46 7.91 37.95 -80.36
N ARG A 47 7.10 37.02 -79.85
CA ARG A 47 7.38 35.57 -79.80
C ARG A 47 7.56 34.87 -81.16
N LEU A 48 7.12 35.51 -82.25
CA LEU A 48 7.31 35.00 -83.62
C LEU A 48 8.63 35.46 -84.27
N LEU A 49 9.37 36.35 -83.61
CA LEU A 49 10.66 36.83 -84.07
C LEU A 49 11.77 35.81 -83.78
N PRO A 50 12.89 35.80 -84.52
CA PRO A 50 14.01 34.90 -84.25
C PRO A 50 14.59 35.11 -82.85
N ASP A 51 14.86 34.02 -82.11
CA ASP A 51 15.41 34.04 -80.74
C ASP A 51 16.64 34.97 -80.61
N ALA A 52 17.51 35.00 -81.63
CA ALA A 52 18.71 35.84 -81.67
C ALA A 52 18.43 37.35 -81.58
N TRP A 53 17.26 37.83 -82.01
CA TRP A 53 16.88 39.24 -81.92
C TRP A 53 16.43 39.62 -80.51
N LEU A 54 15.96 38.65 -79.73
CA LEU A 54 15.43 38.87 -78.39
C LEU A 54 16.51 38.75 -77.31
N THR A 55 17.63 38.06 -77.58
CA THR A 55 18.70 37.74 -76.61
C THR A 55 19.15 38.94 -75.76
N GLY A 56 19.37 40.11 -76.38
CA GLY A 56 19.82 41.30 -75.65
C GLY A 56 18.75 41.90 -74.72
N TYR A 57 17.48 41.87 -75.13
CA TYR A 57 16.36 42.40 -74.37
C TYR A 57 15.93 41.48 -73.23
N ILE A 58 16.00 40.17 -73.46
CA ILE A 58 15.66 39.14 -72.47
C ILE A 58 16.58 39.22 -71.26
N LEU A 59 17.87 39.53 -71.45
CA LEU A 59 18.81 39.71 -70.35
C LEU A 59 18.34 40.78 -69.35
N PHE A 60 17.70 41.85 -69.84
CA PHE A 60 17.16 42.93 -69.01
C PHE A 60 15.83 42.54 -68.34
N LEU A 61 14.97 41.82 -69.04
CA LEU A 61 13.66 41.40 -68.51
C LEU A 61 13.76 40.22 -67.55
N ALA A 62 14.80 39.39 -67.66
CA ALA A 62 14.91 38.14 -66.92
C ALA A 62 14.83 38.30 -65.39
N PRO A 63 15.54 39.23 -64.73
CA PRO A 63 15.40 39.39 -63.28
C PRO A 63 13.96 39.68 -62.85
N ALA A 64 13.28 40.59 -63.57
CA ALA A 64 11.91 40.98 -63.28
C ALA A 64 10.94 39.83 -63.52
N VAL A 65 11.00 39.14 -64.66
CA VAL A 65 10.07 38.03 -64.97
C VAL A 65 10.26 36.86 -64.02
N LEU A 66 11.51 36.44 -63.75
CA LEU A 66 11.81 35.33 -62.85
C LEU A 66 11.32 35.62 -61.42
N GLU A 67 11.43 36.85 -60.94
CA GLU A 67 10.82 37.25 -59.67
C GLU A 67 9.29 37.20 -59.74
N LEU A 68 8.69 37.87 -60.74
CA LEU A 68 7.25 38.05 -60.84
C LEU A 68 6.46 36.74 -60.95
N VAL A 69 6.93 35.77 -61.75
CA VAL A 69 6.23 34.48 -61.91
C VAL A 69 6.27 33.61 -60.65
N ARG A 70 7.23 33.86 -59.73
CA ARG A 70 7.33 33.16 -58.44
C ARG A 70 6.42 33.77 -57.38
N LEU A 71 5.90 34.97 -57.60
CA LEU A 71 5.03 35.64 -56.63
C LEU A 71 3.67 34.92 -56.57
N PRO A 72 3.34 34.26 -55.45
CA PRO A 72 2.21 33.36 -55.40
C PRO A 72 0.85 34.06 -55.52
N TYR A 73 0.80 35.39 -55.42
CA TYR A 73 -0.44 36.17 -55.49
C TYR A 73 -0.77 36.68 -56.91
N ILE A 74 0.17 36.61 -57.86
CA ILE A 74 -0.10 36.95 -59.25
C ILE A 74 -0.70 35.69 -59.88
N ARG A 75 -2.01 35.70 -60.17
CA ARG A 75 -2.73 34.53 -60.72
C ARG A 75 -3.86 34.87 -61.70
N ASN A 76 -4.61 35.94 -61.44
CA ASN A 76 -5.92 36.22 -62.04
C ASN A 76 -5.87 36.77 -63.48
N TYR A 77 -5.07 36.13 -64.33
CA TYR A 77 -4.92 36.46 -65.73
C TYR A 77 -5.44 35.35 -66.64
N PRO A 78 -5.87 35.67 -67.87
CA PRO A 78 -6.23 34.66 -68.86
C PRO A 78 -5.09 33.67 -69.10
N PRO A 79 -5.39 32.40 -69.47
CA PRO A 79 -4.36 31.39 -69.66
C PRO A 79 -3.25 31.77 -70.66
N GLY A 80 -3.59 32.53 -71.70
CA GLY A 80 -2.62 33.01 -72.69
C GLY A 80 -1.48 33.85 -72.09
N VAL A 81 -1.77 34.69 -71.09
CA VAL A 81 -0.76 35.54 -70.44
C VAL A 81 0.27 34.70 -69.68
N TRP A 82 -0.20 33.65 -69.00
CA TRP A 82 0.69 32.71 -68.29
C TRP A 82 1.45 31.80 -69.24
N ALA A 83 0.84 31.40 -70.35
CA ALA A 83 1.53 30.64 -71.39
C ALA A 83 2.70 31.46 -71.97
N ASP A 84 2.46 32.75 -72.28
CA ASP A 84 3.51 33.67 -72.73
C ASP A 84 4.58 33.87 -71.65
N ALA A 85 4.23 33.92 -70.36
CA ALA A 85 5.19 33.98 -69.26
C ALA A 85 6.07 32.71 -69.19
N TYR A 86 5.46 31.52 -69.29
CA TYR A 86 6.18 30.25 -69.28
C TYR A 86 7.12 30.11 -70.48
N ASP A 87 6.67 30.50 -71.67
CA ASP A 87 7.48 30.47 -72.89
C ASP A 87 8.66 31.45 -72.78
N LEU A 88 8.45 32.63 -72.21
CA LEU A 88 9.53 33.60 -71.96
C LEU A 88 10.56 33.07 -70.95
N VAL A 89 10.14 32.43 -69.85
CA VAL A 89 11.06 31.78 -68.90
C VAL A 89 11.81 30.62 -69.54
N SER A 90 11.14 29.83 -70.39
CA SER A 90 11.77 28.74 -71.13
C SER A 90 12.77 29.26 -72.18
N LEU A 91 12.53 30.45 -72.74
CA LEU A 91 13.48 31.13 -73.62
C LEU A 91 14.69 31.68 -72.84
N ILE A 92 14.48 32.18 -71.62
CA ILE A 92 15.56 32.58 -70.68
C ILE A 92 16.44 31.38 -70.35
N GLU A 93 15.85 30.22 -70.01
CA GLU A 93 16.59 28.99 -69.66
C GLU A 93 17.52 28.52 -70.79
N ARG A 94 17.14 28.76 -72.05
CA ARG A 94 17.94 28.40 -73.23
C ARG A 94 19.11 29.36 -73.50
N GLN A 95 19.22 30.50 -72.80
CA GLN A 95 20.29 31.45 -73.05
C GLN A 95 21.63 31.01 -72.42
N PRO A 96 22.78 31.26 -73.05
CA PRO A 96 24.10 30.85 -72.52
C PRO A 96 24.44 31.43 -71.14
N TRP A 97 23.85 32.56 -70.77
CA TRP A 97 24.06 33.21 -69.47
C TRP A 97 23.11 32.72 -68.37
N ALA A 98 22.11 31.89 -68.71
CA ALA A 98 21.10 31.41 -67.77
C ALA A 98 21.71 30.68 -66.57
N GLU A 99 22.79 29.93 -66.78
CA GLU A 99 23.52 29.19 -65.72
C GLU A 99 23.97 30.07 -64.54
N ARG A 100 24.10 31.39 -64.74
CA ARG A 100 24.53 32.34 -63.71
C ARG A 100 23.40 32.80 -62.78
N HIS A 101 22.14 32.52 -63.13
CA HIS A 101 20.97 32.92 -62.34
C HIS A 101 20.38 31.69 -61.65
N SER A 102 20.47 31.67 -60.31
CA SER A 102 19.76 30.68 -59.50
C SER A 102 18.25 30.98 -59.52
N GLY A 103 17.43 29.93 -59.53
CA GLY A 103 15.97 30.09 -59.46
C GLY A 103 15.22 29.94 -60.80
N ILE A 104 15.89 29.71 -61.94
CA ILE A 104 15.21 29.54 -63.24
C ILE A 104 14.33 28.29 -63.28
N PRO A 105 14.80 27.09 -62.86
CA PRO A 105 13.95 25.90 -62.82
C PRO A 105 12.70 26.08 -61.94
N GLU A 106 12.86 26.72 -60.78
CA GLU A 106 11.78 27.04 -59.86
C GLU A 106 10.79 28.06 -60.45
N SER A 107 11.30 29.07 -61.16
CA SER A 107 10.47 30.07 -61.84
C SER A 107 9.69 29.45 -63.00
N ARG A 108 10.31 28.53 -63.74
CA ARG A 108 9.67 27.78 -64.83
C ARG A 108 8.58 26.86 -64.28
N GLN A 109 8.85 26.16 -63.17
CA GLN A 109 7.84 25.34 -62.50
C GLN A 109 6.69 26.19 -61.94
N ALA A 110 6.98 27.36 -61.36
CA ALA A 110 5.96 28.30 -60.88
C ALA A 110 5.10 28.84 -62.03
N ALA A 111 5.71 29.24 -63.15
CA ALA A 111 4.97 29.68 -64.34
C ALA A 111 4.09 28.54 -64.91
N LEU A 112 4.62 27.31 -64.96
CA LEU A 112 3.85 26.13 -65.38
C LEU A 112 2.65 25.85 -64.46
N GLU A 113 2.85 25.95 -63.14
CA GLU A 113 1.77 25.83 -62.17
C GLU A 113 0.67 26.89 -62.43
N GLN A 114 1.06 28.13 -62.74
CA GLN A 114 0.10 29.20 -63.06
C GLN A 114 -0.63 28.98 -64.40
N VAL A 115 0.03 28.44 -65.43
CA VAL A 115 -0.65 28.05 -66.69
C VAL A 115 -1.74 27.02 -66.41
N ILE A 116 -1.39 25.97 -65.67
CA ILE A 116 -2.30 24.89 -65.28
C ILE A 116 -3.49 25.46 -64.48
N LEU A 117 -3.20 26.30 -63.48
CA LEU A 117 -4.23 26.94 -62.65
C LEU A 117 -5.13 27.86 -63.47
N ALA A 118 -4.58 28.70 -64.35
CA ALA A 118 -5.36 29.63 -65.16
C ALA A 118 -6.34 28.89 -66.08
N HIS A 119 -5.90 27.82 -66.76
CA HIS A 119 -6.78 26.96 -67.55
C HIS A 119 -7.81 26.21 -66.69
N GLY A 120 -7.38 25.73 -65.51
CA GLY A 120 -8.26 25.09 -64.54
C GLY A 120 -9.38 26.01 -64.07
N PHE A 121 -9.06 27.26 -63.73
CA PHE A 121 -10.02 28.26 -63.26
C PHE A 121 -11.09 28.53 -64.31
N VAL A 122 -10.73 28.72 -65.58
CA VAL A 122 -11.70 28.94 -66.67
C VAL A 122 -12.27 27.64 -67.29
N SER A 123 -11.99 26.48 -66.69
CA SER A 123 -12.44 25.16 -67.15
C SER A 123 -12.07 24.83 -68.61
N SER A 124 -11.00 25.40 -69.18
CA SER A 124 -10.54 25.12 -70.55
C SER A 124 -9.58 23.92 -70.60
N LEU A 125 -10.04 22.79 -70.05
CA LEU A 125 -9.21 21.59 -69.84
C LEU A 125 -8.75 20.92 -71.14
N ARG A 126 -9.53 21.00 -72.22
CA ARG A 126 -9.11 20.50 -73.55
C ARG A 126 -7.95 21.31 -74.12
N GLU A 127 -7.99 22.63 -73.95
CA GLU A 127 -6.90 23.52 -74.37
C GLU A 127 -5.66 23.30 -73.53
N LEU A 128 -5.81 23.14 -72.21
CA LEU A 128 -4.70 22.78 -71.33
C LEU A 128 -4.03 21.48 -71.76
N HIS A 129 -4.83 20.44 -72.03
CA HIS A 129 -4.31 19.15 -72.48
C HIS A 129 -3.55 19.29 -73.80
N GLY A 130 -4.12 20.00 -74.77
CA GLY A 130 -3.44 20.30 -76.04
C GLY A 130 -2.13 21.08 -75.85
N TRP A 131 -2.12 22.08 -74.98
CA TRP A 131 -0.93 22.89 -74.69
C TRP A 131 0.16 22.06 -74.00
N LEU A 132 -0.20 21.23 -73.00
CA LEU A 132 0.75 20.32 -72.34
C LEU A 132 1.34 19.29 -73.31
N THR A 133 0.55 18.76 -74.25
CA THR A 133 1.04 17.87 -75.30
C THR A 133 1.99 18.61 -76.26
N GLN A 134 1.66 19.83 -76.68
CA GLN A 134 2.54 20.65 -77.53
C GLN A 134 3.89 20.93 -76.87
N GLN A 135 3.90 21.18 -75.56
CA GLN A 135 5.12 21.40 -74.77
C GLN A 135 5.86 20.08 -74.43
N SER A 136 5.41 18.94 -74.95
CA SER A 136 5.94 17.59 -74.68
C SER A 136 5.96 17.21 -73.19
N LEU A 137 5.07 17.80 -72.39
CA LEU A 137 4.97 17.54 -70.95
C LEU A 137 4.10 16.30 -70.63
N ILE A 138 3.19 15.95 -71.54
CA ILE A 138 2.34 14.76 -71.49
C ILE A 138 2.33 14.09 -72.88
N THR A 139 2.25 12.75 -72.92
CA THR A 139 2.18 11.98 -74.18
C THR A 139 0.84 11.27 -74.37
N GLU A 140 0.02 11.24 -73.33
CA GLU A 140 -1.25 10.54 -73.30
C GLU A 140 -2.32 11.30 -74.08
N THR A 141 -2.99 10.63 -75.03
CA THR A 141 -4.13 11.21 -75.75
C THR A 141 -5.44 10.79 -75.08
N LEU A 142 -6.31 11.75 -74.74
CA LEU A 142 -7.63 11.47 -74.17
C LEU A 142 -8.70 11.29 -75.25
N VAL A 143 -9.42 10.16 -75.20
CA VAL A 143 -10.55 9.85 -76.10
C VAL A 143 -11.86 10.53 -75.66
N GLU A 144 -12.87 10.60 -76.51
CA GLU A 144 -14.12 11.32 -76.17
C GLU A 144 -14.85 10.76 -74.93
N LYS A 145 -14.71 9.45 -74.65
CA LYS A 145 -15.23 8.84 -73.42
C LYS A 145 -14.56 9.39 -72.17
N ASP A 146 -13.25 9.64 -72.23
CA ASP A 146 -12.47 10.20 -71.13
C ASP A 146 -12.92 11.64 -70.85
N TRP A 147 -13.13 12.44 -71.90
CA TRP A 147 -13.67 13.79 -71.78
C TRP A 147 -15.09 13.82 -71.20
N SER A 148 -15.96 12.93 -71.66
CA SER A 148 -17.33 12.80 -71.13
C SER A 148 -17.34 12.45 -69.63
N SER A 149 -16.42 11.58 -69.19
CA SER A 149 -16.22 11.27 -67.76
C SER A 149 -15.81 12.50 -66.95
N ILE A 150 -14.85 13.30 -67.45
CA ILE A 150 -14.40 14.52 -66.79
C ILE A 150 -15.54 15.52 -66.66
N PHE A 151 -16.24 15.83 -67.76
CA PHE A 151 -17.29 16.86 -67.78
C PHE A 151 -18.59 16.44 -67.09
N SER A 152 -18.78 15.14 -66.81
CA SER A 152 -19.90 14.63 -66.00
C SER A 152 -19.58 14.48 -64.51
N ALA A 153 -18.31 14.55 -64.12
CA ALA A 153 -17.88 14.30 -62.73
C ALA A 153 -18.31 15.38 -61.73
N SER A 154 -18.47 16.63 -62.19
CA SER A 154 -18.83 17.76 -61.33
C SER A 154 -19.50 18.87 -62.14
N THR A 155 -20.28 19.70 -61.45
CA THR A 155 -20.87 20.93 -62.00
C THR A 155 -20.02 22.18 -61.71
N ASN A 156 -18.93 22.05 -60.94
CA ASN A 156 -18.01 23.14 -60.61
C ASN A 156 -16.61 22.91 -61.22
N GLY A 157 -15.90 24.01 -61.53
CA GLY A 157 -14.60 23.97 -62.20
C GLY A 157 -13.53 23.20 -61.42
N TYR A 158 -13.50 23.29 -60.09
CA TYR A 158 -12.55 22.55 -59.26
C TYR A 158 -12.73 21.03 -59.39
N GLY A 159 -13.98 20.54 -59.34
CA GLY A 159 -14.28 19.11 -59.46
C GLY A 159 -14.00 18.59 -60.87
N LEU A 160 -14.24 19.40 -61.91
CA LEU A 160 -13.85 19.08 -63.29
C LEU A 160 -12.33 18.96 -63.41
N PHE A 161 -11.59 19.92 -62.86
CA PHE A 161 -10.13 19.88 -62.85
C PHE A 161 -9.60 18.70 -62.03
N GLN A 162 -10.18 18.41 -60.86
CA GLN A 162 -9.83 17.24 -60.05
C GLN A 162 -10.05 15.92 -60.80
N ALA A 163 -11.16 15.78 -61.54
CA ALA A 163 -11.43 14.60 -62.36
C ALA A 163 -10.41 14.45 -63.49
N TYR A 164 -10.02 15.56 -64.14
CA TYR A 164 -8.97 15.58 -65.15
C TYR A 164 -7.60 15.14 -64.58
N VAL A 165 -7.20 15.70 -63.44
CA VAL A 165 -5.92 15.34 -62.78
C VAL A 165 -5.90 13.87 -62.37
N ARG A 166 -6.98 13.37 -61.75
CA ARG A 166 -7.09 11.94 -61.34
C ARG A 166 -7.05 10.99 -62.54
N LEU A 167 -7.64 11.39 -63.67
CA LEU A 167 -7.59 10.58 -64.87
C LEU A 167 -6.17 10.49 -65.43
N LEU A 168 -5.43 11.61 -65.47
CA LEU A 168 -4.02 11.60 -65.91
C LEU A 168 -3.10 10.87 -64.94
N GLU A 169 -3.36 10.98 -63.63
CA GLU A 169 -2.67 10.20 -62.60
C GLU A 169 -2.87 8.70 -62.82
N SER A 170 -4.09 8.25 -63.13
CA SER A 170 -4.37 6.84 -63.43
C SER A 170 -3.65 6.32 -64.69
N LYS A 171 -3.27 7.23 -65.61
CA LYS A 171 -2.52 6.92 -66.83
C LYS A 171 -1.00 7.13 -66.66
N ASN A 172 -0.54 7.47 -65.45
CA ASN A 172 0.86 7.64 -65.05
C ASN A 172 1.65 8.68 -65.88
N SER A 173 1.01 9.83 -66.15
CA SER A 173 1.60 10.90 -66.97
C SER A 173 2.78 11.61 -66.30
N SER A 174 3.79 12.03 -67.07
CA SER A 174 4.99 12.72 -66.56
C SER A 174 4.71 14.06 -65.86
N CYS A 175 3.57 14.71 -66.18
CA CYS A 175 3.17 15.99 -65.59
C CYS A 175 2.30 15.85 -64.32
N THR A 176 2.10 14.62 -63.83
CA THR A 176 1.16 14.34 -62.72
C THR A 176 1.52 15.08 -61.43
N GLU A 177 2.80 15.19 -61.08
CA GLU A 177 3.24 15.85 -59.84
C GLU A 177 2.87 17.33 -59.80
N ILE A 178 3.13 18.07 -60.88
CA ILE A 178 2.81 19.51 -60.94
C ILE A 178 1.29 19.75 -61.05
N LEU A 179 0.56 18.84 -61.70
CA LEU A 179 -0.91 18.86 -61.74
C LEU A 179 -1.53 18.63 -60.35
N LEU A 180 -0.98 17.69 -59.58
CA LEU A 180 -1.37 17.45 -58.19
C LEU A 180 -1.01 18.64 -57.30
N ARG A 181 0.16 19.26 -57.51
CA ARG A 181 0.55 20.49 -56.81
C ARG A 181 -0.41 21.63 -57.11
N ALA A 182 -0.74 21.90 -58.37
CA ALA A 182 -1.72 22.91 -58.75
C ALA A 182 -3.11 22.62 -58.16
N LEU A 183 -3.54 21.35 -58.19
CA LEU A 183 -4.79 20.92 -57.56
C LEU A 183 -4.77 21.17 -56.04
N GLY A 184 -3.65 20.86 -55.39
CA GLY A 184 -3.39 21.16 -53.98
C GLY A 184 -3.48 22.66 -53.69
N THR A 185 -2.81 23.49 -54.49
CA THR A 185 -2.83 24.95 -54.37
C THR A 185 -4.24 25.53 -54.51
N TRP A 186 -5.06 25.02 -55.44
CA TRP A 186 -6.47 25.40 -55.54
C TRP A 186 -7.30 24.86 -54.35
N GLY A 187 -7.01 23.64 -53.90
CA GLY A 187 -7.64 23.03 -52.71
C GLY A 187 -7.36 23.78 -51.41
N ASP A 188 -6.13 24.26 -51.22
CA ASP A 188 -5.71 25.08 -50.09
C ASP A 188 -6.46 26.41 -50.04
N TYR A 189 -6.62 27.05 -51.21
CA TYR A 189 -7.47 28.22 -51.33
C TYR A 189 -8.88 27.93 -50.83
N ARG A 190 -9.50 26.81 -51.23
CA ARG A 190 -10.86 26.40 -50.79
C ARG A 190 -10.99 26.12 -49.29
N ARG A 191 -9.88 25.78 -48.62
CA ARG A 191 -9.83 25.50 -47.17
C ARG A 191 -9.53 26.73 -46.31
N ALA A 192 -9.16 27.85 -46.91
CA ALA A 192 -8.82 29.08 -46.19
C ALA A 192 -10.02 29.58 -45.38
N ALA A 193 -9.78 29.89 -44.09
CA ALA A 193 -10.79 30.42 -43.18
C ALA A 193 -10.90 31.96 -43.27
N ALA A 194 -10.88 32.48 -44.50
CA ALA A 194 -10.77 33.90 -44.81
C ALA A 194 -11.86 34.34 -45.80
N VAL A 195 -12.15 35.64 -45.83
CA VAL A 195 -13.10 36.21 -46.79
C VAL A 195 -12.38 36.63 -48.05
N SER A 196 -12.90 36.22 -49.21
CA SER A 196 -12.34 36.67 -50.48
C SER A 196 -12.87 38.05 -50.85
N VAL A 197 -11.95 38.97 -51.13
CA VAL A 197 -12.24 40.34 -51.57
C VAL A 197 -11.51 40.63 -52.88
N ILE A 198 -12.12 41.46 -53.73
CA ILE A 198 -11.55 41.80 -55.04
C ILE A 198 -11.10 43.27 -55.02
N LEU A 199 -9.80 43.47 -55.20
CA LEU A 199 -9.17 44.78 -55.24
C LEU A 199 -8.63 45.07 -56.64
N LEU A 200 -8.71 46.33 -57.05
CA LEU A 200 -8.17 46.84 -58.31
C LEU A 200 -6.93 47.67 -58.01
N ASP A 201 -5.98 47.71 -58.94
CA ASP A 201 -4.89 48.67 -58.89
C ASP A 201 -5.43 50.08 -59.26
N GLU A 202 -5.00 51.12 -58.54
CA GLU A 202 -5.54 52.50 -58.67
C GLU A 202 -5.07 53.23 -59.94
N GLU A 203 -3.99 52.78 -60.58
CA GLU A 203 -3.41 53.44 -61.76
C GLU A 203 -4.33 53.34 -63.00
N ALA A 204 -5.15 54.36 -63.22
CA ALA A 204 -6.14 54.44 -64.29
C ALA A 204 -5.52 54.74 -65.65
N ASP A 205 -5.35 53.73 -66.53
CA ASP A 205 -5.65 53.83 -67.98
C ASP A 205 -5.44 52.50 -68.74
N ASP A 206 -6.08 51.40 -68.33
CA ASP A 206 -5.90 50.10 -69.01
C ASP A 206 -7.23 49.46 -69.45
N ARG A 207 -7.24 48.89 -70.67
CA ARG A 207 -8.42 48.26 -71.30
C ARG A 207 -8.79 46.92 -70.68
N GLN A 208 -7.89 46.32 -69.89
CA GLN A 208 -8.19 45.12 -69.10
C GLN A 208 -7.90 45.40 -67.63
N ALA A 209 -8.66 44.75 -66.75
CA ALA A 209 -8.53 44.93 -65.31
C ALA A 209 -7.19 44.39 -64.78
N THR A 210 -6.41 45.23 -64.10
CA THR A 210 -5.29 44.80 -63.24
C THR A 210 -5.73 44.87 -61.78
N GLY A 211 -5.48 43.78 -61.05
CA GLY A 211 -5.90 43.68 -59.65
C GLY A 211 -5.79 42.25 -59.12
N ARG A 212 -6.37 42.03 -57.94
CA ARG A 212 -6.15 40.81 -57.16
C ARG A 212 -7.42 40.35 -56.46
N VAL A 213 -7.59 39.04 -56.37
CA VAL A 213 -8.47 38.39 -55.41
C VAL A 213 -7.62 38.06 -54.18
N LEU A 214 -7.89 38.72 -53.07
CA LEU A 214 -7.16 38.54 -51.82
C LEU A 214 -8.05 37.88 -50.78
N LEU A 215 -7.39 37.17 -49.86
CA LEU A 215 -8.01 36.64 -48.66
C LEU A 215 -7.82 37.65 -47.53
N MET A 216 -8.94 38.05 -46.92
CA MET A 216 -9.00 38.87 -45.73
C MET A 216 -9.22 37.99 -44.51
N ASP A 217 -8.19 37.94 -43.68
CA ASP A 217 -8.22 37.33 -42.36
C ASP A 217 -8.75 38.34 -41.34
N ILE A 218 -9.67 37.86 -40.49
CA ILE A 218 -10.22 38.64 -39.39
C ILE A 218 -9.90 37.92 -38.10
N HIS A 219 -8.91 38.45 -37.39
CA HIS A 219 -8.48 37.92 -36.10
C HIS A 219 -9.11 38.70 -34.96
N VAL A 220 -9.19 38.05 -33.80
CA VAL A 220 -9.71 38.69 -32.60
C VAL A 220 -8.55 39.01 -31.67
N HIS A 221 -8.50 40.25 -31.20
CA HIS A 221 -7.45 40.77 -30.34
C HIS A 221 -8.02 41.29 -29.01
N GLY A 222 -7.73 40.58 -27.92
CA GLY A 222 -8.04 41.00 -26.55
C GLY A 222 -9.54 41.18 -26.21
N ASP A 223 -9.82 41.36 -24.92
CA ASP A 223 -11.16 41.53 -24.35
C ASP A 223 -11.41 42.97 -23.83
N GLN A 224 -10.60 43.94 -24.27
CA GLN A 224 -10.66 45.34 -23.82
C GLN A 224 -11.19 46.26 -24.92
N SER A 225 -11.99 47.26 -24.53
CA SER A 225 -12.76 48.16 -25.40
C SER A 225 -11.89 49.16 -26.18
N GLY A 226 -11.15 48.70 -27.19
CA GLY A 226 -10.39 49.52 -28.14
C GLY A 226 -11.00 49.48 -29.54
N ARG A 227 -10.44 50.27 -30.45
CA ARG A 227 -10.90 50.33 -31.85
C ARG A 227 -10.28 49.19 -32.64
N SER A 228 -11.00 48.61 -33.59
CA SER A 228 -10.43 47.65 -34.53
C SER A 228 -9.47 48.31 -35.51
N HIS A 229 -8.49 47.55 -35.96
CA HIS A 229 -7.39 48.03 -36.78
C HIS A 229 -7.22 47.16 -38.02
N ILE A 230 -6.81 47.78 -39.12
CA ILE A 230 -6.33 47.08 -40.33
C ILE A 230 -4.81 47.13 -40.33
N THR A 231 -4.15 46.00 -40.62
CA THR A 231 -2.67 45.90 -40.59
C THR A 231 -2.02 46.48 -41.83
N ASN A 232 -2.73 46.49 -42.95
CA ASN A 232 -2.27 47.04 -44.22
C ASN A 232 -2.12 48.56 -44.15
N ALA A 233 -1.16 49.10 -44.89
CA ALA A 233 -1.01 50.54 -45.06
C ALA A 233 -2.26 51.13 -45.74
N LEU A 234 -2.61 52.36 -45.38
CA LEU A 234 -3.78 53.07 -45.90
C LEU A 234 -3.29 54.28 -46.67
N GLY A 235 -3.72 54.41 -47.93
CA GLY A 235 -3.40 55.57 -48.77
C GLY A 235 -4.20 56.81 -48.37
N ASP A 236 -4.08 57.90 -49.13
CA ASP A 236 -4.63 59.23 -48.81
C ASP A 236 -6.16 59.24 -48.56
N SER A 237 -6.92 58.31 -49.16
CA SER A 237 -8.37 58.14 -48.95
C SER A 237 -8.74 56.94 -48.05
N GLY A 238 -7.79 56.40 -47.28
CA GLY A 238 -7.99 55.23 -46.41
C GLY A 238 -8.99 55.44 -45.25
N HIS A 239 -9.36 56.69 -44.93
CA HIS A 239 -10.43 56.98 -43.98
C HIS A 239 -11.78 56.36 -44.40
N GLN A 240 -12.04 56.25 -45.70
CA GLN A 240 -13.23 55.58 -46.24
C GLN A 240 -13.21 54.08 -45.93
N THR A 241 -12.06 53.43 -46.11
CA THR A 241 -11.88 52.02 -45.77
C THR A 241 -12.10 51.77 -44.27
N VAL A 242 -11.55 52.62 -43.41
CA VAL A 242 -11.78 52.54 -41.95
C VAL A 242 -13.27 52.71 -41.60
N GLN A 243 -13.97 53.64 -42.26
CA GLN A 243 -15.39 53.84 -42.04
C GLN A 243 -16.22 52.61 -42.44
N GLN A 244 -15.87 51.96 -43.56
CA GLN A 244 -16.52 50.73 -44.00
C GLN A 244 -16.33 49.57 -43.00
N LEU A 245 -15.14 49.43 -42.41
CA LEU A 245 -14.89 48.44 -41.35
C LEU A 245 -15.70 48.74 -40.08
N ARG A 246 -15.84 50.01 -39.69
CA ARG A 246 -16.66 50.42 -38.54
C ARG A 246 -18.14 50.14 -38.78
N ASN A 247 -18.66 50.48 -39.95
CA ASN A 247 -20.04 50.16 -40.33
C ASN A 247 -20.24 48.64 -40.28
N ALA A 248 -19.26 47.87 -40.77
CA ALA A 248 -19.35 46.41 -40.77
C ALA A 248 -19.46 45.80 -39.36
N GLU A 249 -18.74 46.34 -38.38
CA GLU A 249 -18.84 45.91 -36.98
C GLU A 249 -20.23 46.14 -36.41
N VAL A 250 -20.74 47.36 -36.52
CA VAL A 250 -22.04 47.76 -35.99
C VAL A 250 -23.15 46.95 -36.63
N VAL A 251 -23.10 46.77 -37.96
CA VAL A 251 -24.11 46.00 -38.70
C VAL A 251 -24.02 44.51 -38.36
N SER A 252 -22.80 43.95 -38.25
CA SER A 252 -22.62 42.54 -37.86
C SER A 252 -23.17 42.22 -36.47
N ASP A 253 -23.00 43.14 -35.50
CA ASP A 253 -23.56 43.00 -34.14
C ASP A 253 -25.08 42.93 -34.17
N ARG A 254 -25.70 43.83 -34.93
CA ARG A 254 -27.16 43.90 -35.09
C ARG A 254 -27.70 42.62 -35.72
N ILE A 255 -27.04 42.10 -36.75
CA ILE A 255 -27.45 40.86 -37.44
C ILE A 255 -27.35 39.65 -36.49
N ILE A 256 -26.24 39.49 -35.76
CA ILE A 256 -26.09 38.37 -34.80
C ILE A 256 -27.13 38.46 -33.68
N HIS A 257 -27.38 39.65 -33.16
CA HIS A 257 -28.38 39.86 -32.13
C HIS A 257 -29.79 39.49 -32.61
N ASN A 258 -30.19 40.00 -33.78
CA ASN A 258 -31.50 39.74 -34.35
C ASN A 258 -31.70 38.26 -34.72
N HIS A 259 -30.66 37.59 -35.22
CA HIS A 259 -30.77 36.21 -35.68
C HIS A 259 -30.71 35.18 -34.54
N PHE A 260 -29.83 35.38 -33.54
CA PHE A 260 -29.59 34.40 -32.48
C PHE A 260 -30.17 34.79 -31.11
N SER A 261 -30.76 35.97 -30.96
CA SER A 261 -31.18 36.53 -29.66
C SER A 261 -30.04 36.51 -28.62
N ALA A 262 -28.80 36.65 -29.09
CA ALA A 262 -27.59 36.58 -28.27
C ALA A 262 -26.85 37.92 -28.34
N ILE A 263 -26.20 38.32 -27.25
CA ILE A 263 -25.37 39.52 -27.22
C ILE A 263 -23.95 39.07 -27.56
N PRO A 264 -23.42 39.43 -28.76
CA PRO A 264 -22.06 39.06 -29.10
C PRO A 264 -21.06 39.78 -28.20
N PRO A 265 -19.94 39.15 -27.84
CA PRO A 265 -18.84 39.87 -27.19
C PRO A 265 -18.38 41.00 -28.10
N LYS A 266 -17.82 42.06 -27.51
CA LYS A 266 -17.26 43.21 -28.24
C LYS A 266 -15.73 43.16 -28.23
N PRO A 267 -15.10 42.14 -28.83
CA PRO A 267 -13.65 42.13 -28.87
C PRO A 267 -13.16 43.10 -29.95
N GLN A 268 -11.87 43.41 -29.95
CA GLN A 268 -11.28 44.14 -31.05
C GLN A 268 -11.00 43.18 -32.21
N PHE A 269 -11.22 43.64 -33.44
CA PHE A 269 -10.89 42.88 -34.64
C PHE A 269 -9.64 43.44 -35.30
N ILE A 270 -8.76 42.55 -35.73
CA ILE A 270 -7.64 42.88 -36.59
C ILE A 270 -7.99 42.35 -37.98
N PHE A 271 -8.16 43.26 -38.92
CA PHE A 271 -8.32 42.94 -40.33
C PHE A 271 -6.95 42.88 -40.97
N SER A 272 -6.63 41.78 -41.63
CA SER A 272 -5.37 41.62 -42.35
C SER A 272 -5.66 41.04 -43.72
N LEU A 273 -5.24 41.72 -44.77
CA LEU A 273 -5.09 41.08 -46.07
C LEU A 273 -3.72 40.40 -46.08
N HIS A 274 -3.64 39.23 -46.71
CA HIS A 274 -2.40 38.42 -46.76
C HIS A 274 -1.19 39.16 -47.39
N GLU A 275 -1.40 40.31 -48.03
CA GLU A 275 -0.32 41.14 -48.57
C GLU A 275 -0.14 42.44 -47.80
N SER A 276 0.82 42.48 -46.88
CA SER A 276 1.09 43.62 -46.01
C SER A 276 1.67 44.85 -46.71
N SER A 277 2.25 44.71 -47.91
CA SER A 277 2.98 45.76 -48.63
C SER A 277 2.11 46.68 -49.49
N ALA A 278 0.81 46.39 -49.65
CA ALA A 278 -0.10 47.20 -50.47
C ALA A 278 -0.78 48.29 -49.63
N GLU A 279 -0.83 49.51 -50.16
CA GLU A 279 -1.68 50.58 -49.64
C GLU A 279 -3.13 50.40 -50.11
N LEU A 280 -4.08 50.42 -49.19
CA LEU A 280 -5.50 50.22 -49.48
C LEU A 280 -6.25 51.55 -49.53
N VAL A 281 -7.12 51.68 -50.53
CA VAL A 281 -7.98 52.84 -50.73
C VAL A 281 -9.39 52.40 -51.16
N GLY A 282 -10.41 53.15 -50.76
CA GLY A 282 -11.78 53.05 -51.26
C GLY A 282 -12.77 52.28 -50.37
N GLU A 283 -14.00 52.18 -50.86
CA GLU A 283 -15.15 51.75 -50.05
C GLU A 283 -15.60 50.29 -50.26
N SER A 284 -15.05 49.59 -51.24
CA SER A 284 -15.63 48.32 -51.72
C SER A 284 -15.45 47.11 -50.78
N LEU A 285 -14.84 47.29 -49.62
CA LEU A 285 -14.55 46.23 -48.64
C LEU A 285 -15.71 45.97 -47.67
N GLY A 286 -16.73 46.83 -47.62
CA GLY A 286 -17.81 46.78 -46.64
C GLY A 286 -18.54 45.44 -46.58
N VAL A 287 -19.03 44.94 -47.72
CA VAL A 287 -19.76 43.65 -47.79
C VAL A 287 -18.88 42.48 -47.34
N GLY A 288 -17.61 42.45 -47.76
CA GLY A 288 -16.65 41.41 -47.35
C GLY A 288 -16.34 41.46 -45.86
N ALA A 289 -16.19 42.66 -45.29
CA ALA A 289 -15.94 42.84 -43.86
C ALA A 289 -17.11 42.34 -43.01
N VAL A 290 -18.35 42.66 -43.39
CA VAL A 290 -19.55 42.14 -42.70
C VAL A 290 -19.58 40.61 -42.77
N ALA A 291 -19.40 40.04 -43.96
CA ALA A 291 -19.46 38.60 -44.13
C ALA A 291 -18.45 37.86 -43.23
N GLY A 292 -17.22 38.37 -43.14
CA GLY A 292 -16.18 37.79 -42.29
C GLY A 292 -16.43 37.96 -40.80
N LEU A 293 -16.94 39.12 -40.38
CA LEU A 293 -17.30 39.34 -38.97
C LEU A 293 -18.44 38.42 -38.52
N LEU A 294 -19.44 38.17 -39.37
CA LEU A 294 -20.51 37.21 -39.08
C LEU A 294 -19.95 35.79 -38.87
N VAL A 295 -19.04 35.33 -39.73
CA VAL A 295 -18.32 34.06 -39.53
C VAL A 295 -17.57 34.08 -38.20
N ARG A 296 -16.79 35.14 -37.93
CA ARG A 296 -15.92 35.16 -36.75
C ARG A 296 -16.72 35.15 -35.45
N ARG A 297 -17.80 35.93 -35.38
CA ARG A 297 -18.68 36.02 -34.20
C ARG A 297 -19.36 34.69 -33.90
N THR A 298 -19.90 34.02 -34.91
CA THR A 298 -20.51 32.69 -34.72
C THR A 298 -19.51 31.62 -34.27
N GLN A 299 -18.22 31.73 -34.66
CA GLN A 299 -17.16 30.81 -34.23
C GLN A 299 -16.71 31.02 -32.77
N GLN A 300 -16.73 32.26 -32.29
CA GLN A 300 -16.32 32.62 -30.93
C GLN A 300 -17.37 32.31 -29.86
N MET A 301 -18.64 32.39 -30.26
CA MET A 301 -19.77 32.10 -29.41
C MET A 301 -20.09 30.59 -29.45
N ASN A 302 -20.74 30.10 -28.39
CA ASN A 302 -21.21 28.72 -28.32
C ASN A 302 -22.66 28.62 -28.83
N LEU A 303 -22.89 29.05 -30.07
CA LEU A 303 -24.22 29.10 -30.69
C LEU A 303 -24.65 27.73 -31.24
N ARG A 304 -25.94 27.59 -31.52
CA ARG A 304 -26.52 26.38 -32.14
C ARG A 304 -26.08 26.20 -33.60
N GLU A 305 -25.82 27.29 -34.28
CA GLU A 305 -25.36 27.31 -35.67
C GLU A 305 -23.98 27.95 -35.76
N ARG A 306 -23.14 27.37 -36.60
CA ARG A 306 -21.86 27.93 -37.00
C ARG A 306 -21.92 28.27 -38.46
N TRP A 307 -21.56 29.51 -38.80
CA TRP A 307 -21.51 29.96 -40.17
C TRP A 307 -20.07 29.91 -40.67
N SER A 308 -19.90 29.47 -41.90
CA SER A 308 -18.64 29.57 -42.63
C SER A 308 -18.89 30.19 -44.00
N LEU A 309 -17.96 31.02 -44.45
CA LEU A 309 -17.96 31.59 -45.78
C LEU A 309 -16.89 30.84 -46.58
N PRO A 310 -17.24 30.09 -47.63
CA PRO A 310 -16.25 29.48 -48.50
C PRO A 310 -15.42 30.57 -49.18
N SER A 311 -14.10 30.43 -49.20
CA SER A 311 -13.18 31.34 -49.90
C SER A 311 -13.43 31.43 -51.42
N VAL A 312 -14.21 30.51 -52.00
CA VAL A 312 -14.67 30.60 -53.39
C VAL A 312 -15.78 31.65 -53.59
N VAL A 313 -16.27 32.28 -52.53
CA VAL A 313 -17.25 33.38 -52.59
C VAL A 313 -16.51 34.70 -52.37
N ALA A 314 -16.42 35.51 -53.43
CA ALA A 314 -15.82 36.83 -53.36
C ALA A 314 -16.88 37.92 -53.15
N CYS A 315 -16.59 38.88 -52.28
CA CYS A 315 -17.50 39.97 -51.96
C CYS A 315 -16.92 41.31 -52.42
N THR A 316 -17.76 42.14 -53.04
CA THR A 316 -17.43 43.54 -53.36
C THR A 316 -18.66 44.43 -53.19
N GLY A 317 -18.46 45.58 -52.56
CA GLY A 317 -19.52 46.57 -52.38
C GLY A 317 -19.28 47.38 -51.11
N SER A 318 -19.65 48.66 -51.16
CA SER A 318 -19.69 49.50 -49.97
C SER A 318 -21.03 49.37 -49.26
N ILE A 319 -21.01 49.64 -47.96
CA ILE A 319 -22.17 49.58 -47.07
C ILE A 319 -22.36 50.90 -46.34
N ASP A 320 -23.62 51.27 -46.09
CA ASP A 320 -23.97 52.35 -45.18
C ASP A 320 -24.05 51.86 -43.71
N ALA A 321 -24.46 52.74 -42.79
CA ALA A 321 -24.56 52.43 -41.37
C ALA A 321 -25.77 51.53 -41.03
N GLU A 322 -26.72 51.42 -41.96
CA GLU A 322 -27.93 50.64 -41.86
C GLU A 322 -27.73 49.21 -42.37
N GLY A 323 -26.79 49.02 -43.30
CA GLY A 323 -26.45 47.74 -43.94
C GLY A 323 -26.86 47.64 -45.41
N ASN A 324 -27.31 48.73 -46.04
CA ASN A 324 -27.62 48.73 -47.47
C ASN A 324 -26.33 48.73 -48.30
N VAL A 325 -26.34 48.01 -49.42
CA VAL A 325 -25.21 47.91 -50.34
C VAL A 325 -25.31 49.01 -51.39
N ALA A 326 -24.33 49.92 -51.44
CA ALA A 326 -24.35 51.02 -52.40
C ALA A 326 -24.01 50.54 -53.82
N ALA A 327 -24.60 51.19 -54.83
CA ALA A 327 -24.44 50.77 -56.22
C ALA A 327 -22.99 50.94 -56.75
N GLY A 328 -22.33 52.08 -56.49
CA GLY A 328 -20.99 52.37 -57.03
C GLY A 328 -20.92 52.43 -58.57
N SER A 329 -19.72 52.57 -59.12
CA SER A 329 -19.48 52.61 -60.58
C SER A 329 -19.49 51.20 -61.20
N TRP A 330 -20.27 51.03 -62.27
CA TRP A 330 -20.31 49.79 -63.06
C TRP A 330 -18.91 49.41 -63.61
N GLU A 331 -18.12 50.38 -64.06
CA GLU A 331 -16.79 50.13 -64.65
C GLU A 331 -15.85 49.41 -63.65
N SER A 332 -15.90 49.81 -62.38
CA SER A 332 -15.14 49.16 -61.32
C SER A 332 -15.63 47.74 -61.05
N VAL A 333 -16.96 47.54 -61.02
CA VAL A 333 -17.57 46.22 -60.80
C VAL A 333 -17.28 45.27 -61.97
N GLU A 334 -17.33 45.76 -63.21
CA GLU A 334 -17.02 45.00 -64.42
C GLU A 334 -15.56 44.52 -64.40
N ARG A 335 -14.61 45.41 -64.07
CA ARG A 335 -13.20 45.05 -63.93
C ARG A 335 -12.96 44.00 -62.84
N LYS A 336 -13.63 44.12 -61.69
CA LYS A 336 -13.58 43.11 -60.61
C LYS A 336 -14.17 41.77 -61.04
N LEU A 337 -15.25 41.80 -61.81
CA LEU A 337 -15.88 40.59 -62.34
C LEU A 337 -14.95 39.86 -63.32
N GLN A 338 -14.24 40.59 -64.19
CA GLN A 338 -13.22 40.02 -65.08
C GLN A 338 -12.11 39.32 -64.29
N LEU A 339 -11.58 39.95 -63.23
CA LEU A 339 -10.58 39.34 -62.36
C LEU A 339 -11.10 38.07 -61.67
N ALA A 340 -12.33 38.12 -61.13
CA ALA A 340 -12.96 36.96 -60.52
C ALA A 340 -13.15 35.81 -61.51
N PHE A 341 -13.45 36.11 -62.77
CA PHE A 341 -13.60 35.12 -63.83
C PHE A 341 -12.33 34.29 -64.06
N HIS A 342 -11.14 34.91 -63.96
CA HIS A 342 -9.85 34.23 -64.11
C HIS A 342 -9.24 33.75 -62.78
N SER A 343 -10.06 33.55 -61.75
CA SER A 343 -9.62 33.24 -60.39
C SER A 343 -10.29 31.96 -59.85
N PRO A 344 -9.87 31.42 -58.69
CA PRO A 344 -10.53 30.27 -58.06
C PRO A 344 -11.94 30.57 -57.51
N VAL A 345 -12.43 31.80 -57.63
CA VAL A 345 -13.78 32.22 -57.20
C VAL A 345 -14.84 31.51 -58.03
N GLU A 346 -15.90 31.03 -57.38
CA GLU A 346 -17.06 30.39 -58.02
C GLU A 346 -18.31 31.27 -57.93
N ARG A 347 -18.36 32.20 -56.96
CA ARG A 347 -19.49 33.12 -56.76
C ARG A 347 -19.00 34.53 -56.43
N VAL A 348 -19.61 35.54 -57.03
CA VAL A 348 -19.34 36.95 -56.74
C VAL A 348 -20.59 37.59 -56.17
N VAL A 349 -20.45 38.18 -54.99
CA VAL A 349 -21.48 39.01 -54.36
C VAL A 349 -21.21 40.47 -54.71
N LEU A 350 -22.18 41.11 -55.35
CA LEU A 350 -22.10 42.50 -55.81
C LEU A 350 -23.41 43.26 -55.55
N PRO A 351 -23.43 44.60 -55.67
CA PRO A 351 -24.64 45.39 -55.48
C PRO A 351 -25.76 44.94 -56.43
N ALA A 352 -26.97 44.69 -55.91
CA ALA A 352 -28.07 44.13 -56.69
C ALA A 352 -28.40 44.91 -57.98
N VAL A 353 -28.19 46.23 -57.97
CA VAL A 353 -28.38 47.14 -59.11
C VAL A 353 -27.55 46.73 -60.35
N HIS A 354 -26.35 46.18 -60.15
CA HIS A 354 -25.43 45.81 -61.24
C HIS A 354 -25.55 44.35 -61.67
N ARG A 355 -26.48 43.58 -61.10
CA ARG A 355 -26.61 42.14 -61.37
C ARG A 355 -26.86 41.82 -62.84
N GLU A 356 -27.76 42.54 -63.50
CA GLU A 356 -28.08 42.29 -64.91
C GLU A 356 -26.90 42.63 -65.83
N ALA A 357 -26.25 43.77 -65.59
CA ALA A 357 -25.05 44.18 -66.32
C ALA A 357 -23.90 43.17 -66.14
N ALA A 358 -23.73 42.63 -64.94
CA ALA A 358 -22.76 41.57 -64.63
C ALA A 358 -23.05 40.27 -65.37
N LEU A 359 -24.31 39.85 -65.49
CA LEU A 359 -24.66 38.68 -66.28
C LEU A 359 -24.35 38.88 -67.77
N HIS A 360 -24.58 40.07 -68.32
CA HIS A 360 -24.20 40.39 -69.71
C HIS A 360 -22.68 40.42 -69.93
N ALA A 361 -21.91 41.00 -68.99
CA ALA A 361 -20.45 40.98 -69.05
C ALA A 361 -19.90 39.55 -68.96
N LEU A 362 -20.48 38.72 -68.10
CA LEU A 362 -20.12 37.31 -67.95
C LEU A 362 -20.41 36.52 -69.24
N GLN A 363 -21.56 36.73 -69.89
CA GLN A 363 -21.88 36.11 -71.17
C GLN A 363 -20.85 36.44 -72.26
N ARG A 364 -20.26 37.65 -72.25
CA ARG A 364 -19.17 37.99 -73.18
C ARG A 364 -17.92 37.16 -72.91
N LEU A 365 -17.49 37.06 -71.65
CA LEU A 365 -16.33 36.26 -71.26
C LEU A 365 -16.53 34.75 -71.51
N GLN A 366 -17.76 34.26 -71.35
CA GLN A 366 -18.12 32.86 -71.62
C GLN A 366 -18.12 32.51 -73.11
N ARG A 367 -18.10 33.48 -74.04
CA ARG A 367 -17.90 33.16 -75.46
C ARG A 367 -16.52 32.58 -75.72
N ASP A 368 -15.51 33.09 -75.02
CA ASP A 368 -14.13 32.62 -75.13
C ASP A 368 -13.89 31.39 -74.23
N PHE A 369 -14.59 31.31 -73.09
CA PHE A 369 -14.48 30.20 -72.14
C PHE A 369 -15.86 29.64 -71.73
N PRO A 370 -16.48 28.78 -72.56
CA PRO A 370 -17.89 28.37 -72.39
C PRO A 370 -18.16 27.52 -71.14
N ASN A 371 -17.14 26.79 -70.65
CA ASN A 371 -17.27 25.91 -69.49
C ASN A 371 -17.00 26.61 -68.15
N ARG A 372 -16.68 27.91 -68.17
CA ARG A 372 -16.43 28.69 -66.95
C ARG A 372 -17.76 29.09 -66.31
N ALA A 373 -18.09 28.43 -65.20
CA ALA A 373 -19.22 28.79 -64.35
C ALA A 373 -18.78 29.78 -63.25
N LEU A 374 -19.32 31.00 -63.29
CA LEU A 374 -19.19 32.00 -62.23
C LEU A 374 -20.59 32.50 -61.87
N ALA A 375 -21.06 32.27 -60.65
CA ALA A 375 -22.39 32.71 -60.24
C ALA A 375 -22.34 34.17 -59.75
N VAL A 376 -23.26 35.00 -60.25
CA VAL A 376 -23.42 36.40 -59.82
C VAL A 376 -24.58 36.50 -58.84
N ILE A 377 -24.31 37.01 -57.65
CA ILE A 377 -25.28 37.21 -56.57
C ILE A 377 -25.42 38.71 -56.32
N GLY A 378 -26.60 39.24 -56.60
CA GLY A 378 -26.94 40.63 -56.31
C GLY A 378 -27.54 40.76 -54.92
N VAL A 379 -26.98 41.61 -54.07
CA VAL A 379 -27.46 41.85 -52.70
C VAL A 379 -27.77 43.34 -52.52
N SER A 380 -28.95 43.64 -51.99
CA SER A 380 -29.37 45.01 -51.66
C SER A 380 -29.05 45.37 -50.21
N HIS A 381 -29.09 44.39 -49.30
CA HIS A 381 -28.82 44.58 -47.89
C HIS A 381 -28.00 43.41 -47.31
N VAL A 382 -26.99 43.70 -46.47
CA VAL A 382 -26.06 42.66 -45.99
C VAL A 382 -26.67 41.64 -45.03
N ALA A 383 -27.83 41.93 -44.43
CA ALA A 383 -28.57 40.96 -43.62
C ALA A 383 -29.09 39.77 -44.44
N ASP A 384 -29.24 39.92 -45.76
CA ASP A 384 -29.72 38.85 -46.64
C ASP A 384 -28.62 37.84 -46.97
N LEU A 385 -27.35 38.15 -46.64
CA LEU A 385 -26.21 37.31 -46.99
C LEU A 385 -26.31 35.88 -46.41
N PRO A 386 -26.65 35.66 -45.13
CA PRO A 386 -26.75 34.31 -44.58
C PRO A 386 -27.92 33.52 -45.17
N GLU A 387 -28.99 34.20 -45.59
CA GLU A 387 -30.22 33.61 -46.14
C GLU A 387 -30.12 33.30 -47.63
N THR A 388 -29.25 34.03 -48.34
CA THR A 388 -29.01 33.82 -49.76
C THR A 388 -28.26 32.51 -50.01
N GLY A 389 -28.92 31.59 -50.72
CA GLY A 389 -28.38 30.27 -51.01
C GLY A 389 -27.01 30.33 -51.71
N GLY A 390 -26.04 29.57 -51.18
CA GLY A 390 -24.71 29.43 -51.77
C GLY A 390 -23.68 30.47 -51.35
N VAL A 391 -24.05 31.48 -50.54
CA VAL A 391 -23.11 32.44 -49.93
C VAL A 391 -22.48 31.82 -48.67
N PHE A 392 -23.28 31.50 -47.66
CA PHE A 392 -22.82 30.87 -46.40
C PHE A 392 -23.08 29.37 -46.35
N GLN A 393 -22.19 28.63 -45.70
CA GLN A 393 -22.43 27.26 -45.22
C GLN A 393 -22.82 27.31 -43.75
N ARG A 394 -23.92 26.63 -43.40
CA ARG A 394 -24.45 26.56 -42.04
C ARG A 394 -24.26 25.16 -41.47
N GLU A 395 -23.56 25.06 -40.34
CA GLU A 395 -23.34 23.82 -39.61
C GLU A 395 -24.10 23.85 -38.28
N LEU A 396 -24.93 22.83 -38.03
CA LEU A 396 -25.68 22.67 -36.78
C LEU A 396 -24.84 21.88 -35.77
N LEU A 397 -24.51 22.50 -34.63
CA LEU A 397 -23.68 21.87 -33.59
C LEU A 397 -24.51 21.05 -32.59
N SER A 398 -24.02 19.86 -32.24
CA SER A 398 -24.66 18.99 -31.25
C SER A 398 -24.51 19.51 -29.82
N SER A 399 -25.38 19.09 -28.90
CA SER A 399 -25.26 19.46 -27.48
C SER A 399 -23.96 18.96 -26.83
N TYR A 400 -23.43 17.82 -27.29
CA TYR A 400 -22.17 17.25 -26.78
C TYR A 400 -20.95 18.10 -27.16
N GLU A 401 -20.87 18.54 -28.42
CA GLU A 401 -19.76 19.37 -28.89
C GLU A 401 -19.74 20.75 -28.21
N ARG A 402 -20.93 21.31 -27.97
CA ARG A 402 -21.08 22.56 -27.19
C ARG A 402 -20.59 22.41 -25.75
N LEU A 403 -20.74 21.23 -25.14
CA LEU A 403 -20.29 20.94 -23.78
C LEU A 403 -18.78 20.73 -23.71
N LYS A 404 -18.20 19.99 -24.67
CA LYS A 404 -16.74 19.79 -24.81
C LYS A 404 -15.99 21.12 -24.96
N LYS A 405 -16.51 22.03 -25.79
CA LYS A 405 -15.91 23.37 -26.00
C LYS A 405 -16.01 24.25 -24.75
N GLY A 406 -17.08 24.10 -23.96
CA GLY A 406 -17.24 24.76 -22.66
C GLY A 406 -16.21 24.32 -21.62
N VAL A 407 -15.95 23.01 -21.51
CA VAL A 407 -14.94 22.45 -20.58
C VAL A 407 -13.53 22.90 -20.94
N GLY A 408 -13.19 22.95 -22.23
CA GLY A 408 -11.87 23.42 -22.69
C GLY A 408 -11.58 24.89 -22.36
N ARG A 409 -12.59 25.75 -22.29
CA ARG A 409 -12.44 27.20 -22.03
C ARG A 409 -12.20 27.54 -20.56
N HIS A 410 -12.53 26.63 -19.64
CA HIS A 410 -12.33 26.77 -18.19
C HIS A 410 -11.35 25.72 -17.63
N SER A 411 -10.38 25.28 -18.44
CA SER A 411 -9.47 24.18 -18.10
C SER A 411 -8.74 24.38 -16.77
N LEU A 412 -8.31 25.60 -16.44
CA LEU A 412 -7.61 25.89 -15.19
C LEU A 412 -8.50 25.69 -13.96
N SER A 413 -9.75 26.17 -14.00
CA SER A 413 -10.73 26.00 -12.91
C SER A 413 -11.13 24.53 -12.75
N VAL A 414 -11.28 23.79 -13.85
CA VAL A 414 -11.59 22.36 -13.85
C VAL A 414 -10.39 21.55 -13.33
N SER A 415 -9.16 21.89 -13.73
CA SER A 415 -7.94 21.27 -13.23
C SER A 415 -7.72 21.55 -11.74
N LEU A 416 -8.05 22.75 -11.25
CA LEU A 416 -7.96 23.09 -9.81
C LEU A 416 -8.99 22.32 -8.98
N LEU A 417 -10.20 22.16 -9.51
CA LEU A 417 -11.22 21.29 -8.91
C LEU A 417 -10.78 19.82 -8.93
N LEU A 418 -10.19 19.34 -10.03
CA LEU A 418 -9.68 17.97 -10.13
C LEU A 418 -8.49 17.74 -9.19
N MET A 419 -7.61 18.72 -9.05
CA MET A 419 -6.51 18.71 -8.10
C MET A 419 -7.01 18.71 -6.65
N LEU A 420 -8.05 19.50 -6.34
CA LEU A 420 -8.72 19.45 -5.03
C LEU A 420 -9.38 18.10 -4.78
N ILE A 421 -10.01 17.48 -5.79
CA ILE A 421 -10.60 16.14 -5.70
C ILE A 421 -9.49 15.07 -5.54
N LEU A 422 -8.36 15.21 -6.22
CA LEU A 422 -7.21 14.30 -6.10
C LEU A 422 -6.45 14.48 -4.79
N LEU A 423 -6.35 15.71 -4.26
CA LEU A 423 -5.80 15.99 -2.93
C LEU A 423 -6.74 15.48 -1.85
N ALA A 424 -8.04 15.70 -1.97
CA ALA A 424 -9.05 15.15 -1.06
C ALA A 424 -9.08 13.62 -1.15
N GLY A 425 -9.00 13.05 -2.36
CA GLY A 425 -8.95 11.62 -2.62
C GLY A 425 -7.65 10.99 -2.12
N GLY A 426 -6.50 11.63 -2.34
CA GLY A 426 -5.20 11.22 -1.82
C GLY A 426 -5.15 11.31 -0.29
N SER A 427 -5.65 12.39 0.29
CA SER A 427 -5.78 12.55 1.74
C SER A 427 -6.77 11.53 2.33
N TYR A 428 -7.85 11.22 1.63
CA TYR A 428 -8.81 10.18 2.00
C TYR A 428 -8.21 8.79 1.90
N LEU A 429 -7.39 8.50 0.89
CA LEU A 429 -6.67 7.23 0.74
C LEU A 429 -5.58 7.06 1.82
N VAL A 430 -4.87 8.13 2.18
CA VAL A 430 -3.91 8.15 3.31
C VAL A 430 -4.64 8.01 4.65
N TYR A 431 -5.79 8.66 4.83
CA TYR A 431 -6.67 8.43 5.96
C TYR A 431 -7.16 6.98 6.01
N LEU A 432 -7.52 6.39 4.87
CA LEU A 432 -7.88 4.98 4.78
C LEU A 432 -6.73 4.05 5.17
N SER A 433 -5.50 4.34 4.74
CA SER A 433 -4.35 3.48 5.04
C SER A 433 -3.91 3.53 6.51
N PHE A 434 -3.97 4.70 7.16
CA PHE A 434 -3.55 4.86 8.56
C PHE A 434 -4.68 4.69 9.58
N TYR A 435 -5.87 5.20 9.27
CA TYR A 435 -6.96 5.36 10.23
C TYR A 435 -8.26 4.67 9.84
N ALA A 436 -8.40 4.06 8.65
CA ALA A 436 -9.60 3.29 8.29
C ALA A 436 -9.31 1.86 7.82
N TYR A 437 -8.16 1.30 8.22
CA TYR A 437 -7.90 -0.12 8.05
C TYR A 437 -8.93 -0.94 8.87
N PRO A 438 -9.38 -2.10 8.36
CA PRO A 438 -10.34 -2.94 9.08
C PRO A 438 -9.69 -3.51 10.34
N ASN A 439 -10.47 -3.87 11.36
CA ASN A 439 -9.92 -4.50 12.57
C ASN A 439 -9.04 -5.70 12.17
N LEU A 440 -7.72 -5.57 12.37
CA LEU A 440 -6.72 -6.52 11.85
C LEU A 440 -6.83 -7.87 12.54
N GLU A 441 -7.28 -7.89 13.79
CA GLU A 441 -7.55 -9.11 14.52
C GLU A 441 -8.64 -9.94 13.83
N HIS A 442 -9.78 -9.32 13.49
CA HIS A 442 -10.87 -9.99 12.79
C HIS A 442 -10.50 -10.39 11.36
N THR A 443 -9.77 -9.54 10.64
CA THR A 443 -9.48 -9.78 9.22
C THR A 443 -8.33 -10.74 8.98
N ARG A 444 -7.35 -10.84 9.88
CA ARG A 444 -6.23 -11.79 9.76
C ARG A 444 -6.46 -13.10 10.51
N GLY A 445 -7.53 -13.19 11.32
CA GLY A 445 -7.80 -14.36 12.15
C GLY A 445 -6.69 -14.62 13.18
N ALA A 446 -5.96 -13.56 13.58
CA ALA A 446 -4.91 -13.67 14.59
C ALA A 446 -5.55 -14.05 15.93
N ARG A 447 -5.10 -15.16 16.52
CA ARG A 447 -5.58 -15.60 17.83
C ARG A 447 -4.65 -15.03 18.89
N VAL A 448 -5.18 -14.09 19.67
CA VAL A 448 -4.49 -13.59 20.85
C VAL A 448 -4.38 -14.72 21.87
N GLY A 449 -3.21 -14.86 22.49
CA GLY A 449 -2.97 -15.87 23.53
C GLY A 449 -3.47 -15.43 24.90
N MET A 450 -3.14 -16.19 25.94
CA MET A 450 -3.41 -15.82 27.33
C MET A 450 -2.44 -14.73 27.82
N SER A 451 -2.82 -14.01 28.87
CA SER A 451 -2.06 -12.94 29.51
C SER A 451 -1.60 -11.87 28.52
N ALA A 452 -2.50 -11.47 27.61
CA ALA A 452 -2.17 -10.57 26.51
C ALA A 452 -2.65 -9.15 26.78
N VAL A 453 -1.73 -8.19 26.72
CA VAL A 453 -2.04 -6.77 26.54
C VAL A 453 -2.16 -6.50 25.05
N VAL A 454 -3.35 -6.13 24.59
CA VAL A 454 -3.61 -5.89 23.17
C VAL A 454 -3.81 -4.41 22.91
N TYR A 455 -3.02 -3.89 21.98
CA TYR A 455 -3.24 -2.57 21.41
C TYR A 455 -4.01 -2.69 20.09
N ASN A 456 -5.26 -2.24 20.08
CA ASN A 456 -6.10 -2.19 18.88
C ASN A 456 -6.92 -0.89 18.86
N PRO A 457 -6.47 0.17 18.19
CA PRO A 457 -7.17 1.45 18.15
C PRO A 457 -8.50 1.40 17.36
N LYS A 458 -8.83 0.27 16.72
CA LYS A 458 -10.10 0.03 16.04
C LYS A 458 -11.12 -0.72 16.89
N ASP A 459 -10.68 -1.29 17.99
CA ASP A 459 -11.59 -1.85 18.97
C ASP A 459 -12.13 -0.73 19.88
N SER A 460 -13.33 -0.95 20.41
CA SER A 460 -13.88 -0.15 21.52
C SER A 460 -12.93 -0.08 22.72
N LEU A 461 -12.12 -1.13 22.91
CA LEU A 461 -11.11 -1.23 23.94
C LEU A 461 -9.72 -1.02 23.31
N ARG A 462 -9.32 0.25 23.16
CA ARG A 462 -8.05 0.66 22.52
C ARG A 462 -6.84 -0.09 23.07
N TRP A 463 -6.74 -0.15 24.39
CA TRP A 463 -5.83 -1.02 25.12
C TRP A 463 -6.67 -1.91 26.04
N CYS A 464 -6.41 -3.20 26.05
CA CYS A 464 -7.05 -4.12 26.99
C CYS A 464 -6.12 -5.26 27.39
N PHE A 465 -6.38 -5.80 28.57
CA PHE A 465 -5.80 -7.06 29.03
C PHE A 465 -6.85 -8.15 28.87
N ARG A 466 -6.48 -9.24 28.19
CA ARG A 466 -7.42 -10.31 27.86
C ARG A 466 -6.75 -11.66 27.69
N ASP A 467 -7.54 -12.69 27.95
CA ASP A 467 -7.23 -14.07 27.59
C ASP A 467 -8.02 -14.46 26.36
N GLU A 468 -7.32 -14.67 25.26
CA GLU A 468 -7.95 -14.94 23.97
C GLU A 468 -8.97 -13.85 23.59
N LYS A 469 -10.26 -14.15 23.70
CA LYS A 469 -11.36 -13.22 23.41
C LYS A 469 -11.93 -12.55 24.66
N GLN A 470 -11.64 -13.06 25.85
CA GLN A 470 -12.23 -12.62 27.10
C GLN A 470 -11.40 -11.52 27.74
N VAL A 471 -11.97 -10.31 27.79
CA VAL A 471 -11.37 -9.18 28.50
C VAL A 471 -11.47 -9.40 29.99
N ILE A 472 -10.32 -9.36 30.67
CA ILE A 472 -10.20 -9.57 32.11
C ILE A 472 -9.77 -8.26 32.78
N PRO A 473 -10.03 -8.10 34.09
CA PRO A 473 -9.55 -6.94 34.83
C PRO A 473 -8.03 -6.78 34.69
N ALA A 474 -7.55 -5.54 34.60
CA ALA A 474 -6.13 -5.20 34.51
C ALA A 474 -5.40 -5.36 35.86
N SER A 475 -5.64 -6.47 36.55
CA SER A 475 -5.09 -6.80 37.86
C SER A 475 -4.62 -8.24 37.84
N VAL A 476 -3.36 -8.47 38.17
CA VAL A 476 -2.71 -9.78 38.04
C VAL A 476 -2.20 -10.25 39.39
N PRO A 477 -2.77 -11.34 39.94
CA PRO A 477 -2.34 -11.86 41.23
C PRO A 477 -1.13 -12.79 41.07
N PHE A 478 -0.10 -12.60 41.90
CA PHE A 478 1.07 -13.46 42.02
C PHE A 478 0.96 -14.47 43.18
N GLY A 479 -0.12 -14.40 43.96
CA GLY A 479 -0.38 -15.32 45.06
C GLY A 479 0.30 -14.93 46.37
N ASP A 480 0.31 -15.89 47.30
CA ASP A 480 0.93 -15.79 48.62
C ASP A 480 2.20 -16.65 48.67
N LEU A 481 3.37 -16.02 48.76
CA LEU A 481 4.68 -16.69 48.68
C LEU A 481 5.45 -16.67 50.00
N GLU A 482 6.42 -17.56 50.12
CA GLU A 482 7.46 -17.48 51.15
C GLU A 482 8.42 -16.32 50.86
N VAL A 483 8.86 -15.60 51.90
CA VAL A 483 9.84 -14.52 51.77
C VAL A 483 11.16 -15.09 51.25
N GLY A 484 11.71 -14.53 50.17
CA GLY A 484 12.93 -15.00 49.51
C GLY A 484 12.70 -16.02 48.38
N ASP A 485 11.48 -16.54 48.26
CA ASP A 485 11.08 -17.39 47.15
C ASP A 485 10.71 -16.56 45.89
N GLY A 486 10.53 -17.22 44.75
CA GLY A 486 10.19 -16.60 43.47
C GLY A 486 9.01 -17.25 42.76
N PHE A 487 8.21 -16.43 42.09
CA PHE A 487 7.21 -16.86 41.12
C PHE A 487 7.21 -15.94 39.90
N THR A 488 7.24 -16.54 38.71
CA THR A 488 7.26 -15.78 37.45
C THR A 488 5.93 -15.89 36.73
N ARG A 489 5.46 -14.77 36.18
CA ARG A 489 4.37 -14.73 35.20
C ARG A 489 4.81 -14.18 33.86
N THR A 490 4.15 -14.61 32.81
CA THR A 490 4.45 -14.25 31.42
C THR A 490 3.31 -13.46 30.82
N PHE A 491 3.67 -12.42 30.07
CA PHE A 491 2.76 -11.55 29.37
C PHE A 491 3.17 -11.39 27.91
N SER A 492 2.19 -11.10 27.06
CA SER A 492 2.42 -10.74 25.66
C SER A 492 1.85 -9.36 25.38
N ILE A 493 2.59 -8.52 24.64
CA ILE A 493 2.05 -7.28 24.09
C ILE A 493 1.79 -7.50 22.60
N TRP A 494 0.53 -7.38 22.18
CA TRP A 494 0.12 -7.53 20.80
C TRP A 494 -0.10 -6.18 20.12
N ASN A 495 0.43 -6.04 18.92
CA ASN A 495 0.24 -4.86 18.08
C ASN A 495 -0.74 -5.15 16.94
N MET A 496 -2.00 -4.75 17.08
CA MET A 496 -3.03 -4.91 16.04
C MET A 496 -3.15 -3.67 15.14
N THR A 497 -2.02 -3.02 14.85
CA THR A 497 -1.94 -1.88 13.92
C THR A 497 -1.10 -2.23 12.69
N PRO A 498 -1.29 -1.55 11.54
CA PRO A 498 -0.51 -1.82 10.33
C PRO A 498 0.95 -1.35 10.43
N THR A 499 1.35 -0.69 11.53
CA THR A 499 2.66 -0.08 11.75
C THR A 499 3.34 -0.64 12.99
N ASP A 500 4.65 -0.46 13.13
CA ASP A 500 5.37 -0.89 14.32
C ASP A 500 4.96 -0.07 15.56
N LEU A 501 4.74 -0.77 16.67
CA LEU A 501 4.46 -0.20 17.98
C LEU A 501 5.76 -0.14 18.80
N ARG A 502 6.05 1.00 19.41
CA ARG A 502 7.17 1.16 20.33
C ARG A 502 6.65 1.46 21.74
N VAL A 503 7.09 0.68 22.72
CA VAL A 503 6.67 0.82 24.12
C VAL A 503 7.83 0.60 25.07
N ARG A 504 7.87 1.34 26.17
CA ARG A 504 8.77 1.12 27.30
C ARG A 504 8.02 0.43 28.44
N ILE A 505 8.57 -0.63 29.02
CA ILE A 505 8.00 -1.31 30.18
C ILE A 505 8.72 -0.89 31.46
N CYS A 506 7.94 -0.42 32.44
CA CYS A 506 8.40 -0.04 33.77
C CYS A 506 7.61 -0.81 34.84
N ILE A 507 8.22 -0.99 36.02
CA ILE A 507 7.52 -1.45 37.23
C ILE A 507 7.56 -0.29 38.22
N GLU A 508 6.40 0.13 38.70
CA GLU A 508 6.20 1.29 39.57
C GLU A 508 5.32 0.90 40.76
N GLY A 509 5.32 1.68 41.85
CA GLY A 509 4.47 1.43 43.02
C GLY A 509 5.24 1.29 44.33
N PRO A 510 4.53 1.16 45.47
CA PRO A 510 5.13 1.16 46.81
C PRO A 510 6.03 -0.06 47.06
N ASP A 511 5.65 -1.25 46.58
CA ASP A 511 6.39 -2.50 46.77
C ASP A 511 7.17 -2.92 45.51
N SER A 512 7.43 -2.00 44.57
CA SER A 512 8.01 -2.32 43.26
C SER A 512 9.36 -3.03 43.31
N VAL A 513 10.08 -2.99 44.43
CA VAL A 513 11.37 -3.68 44.66
C VAL A 513 11.22 -5.21 44.78
N ASP A 514 10.02 -5.69 45.07
CA ASP A 514 9.67 -7.12 45.12
C ASP A 514 9.38 -7.69 43.72
N TRP A 515 9.24 -6.85 42.70
CA TRP A 515 9.05 -7.27 41.31
C TRP A 515 10.17 -6.79 40.40
N TYR A 516 10.49 -7.58 39.40
CA TYR A 516 11.38 -7.12 38.32
C TYR A 516 11.05 -7.79 36.99
N LEU A 517 11.41 -7.09 35.91
CA LEU A 517 11.24 -7.60 34.55
C LEU A 517 12.30 -8.65 34.25
N ASN A 518 11.85 -9.86 33.90
CA ASN A 518 12.71 -10.89 33.36
C ASN A 518 12.98 -10.70 31.86
N ARG A 519 13.51 -9.51 31.50
CA ARG A 519 13.91 -9.16 30.12
C ARG A 519 15.04 -8.14 30.11
N GLY A 520 16.05 -8.34 29.26
CA GLY A 520 17.24 -7.46 29.18
C GLY A 520 16.98 -6.02 28.70
N ALA A 521 15.97 -5.81 27.85
CA ALA A 521 15.63 -4.48 27.31
C ALA A 521 14.24 -4.02 27.79
N HIS A 522 14.16 -2.78 28.27
CA HIS A 522 12.91 -2.13 28.69
C HIS A 522 12.14 -1.52 27.51
N ASP A 523 12.83 -1.16 26.43
CA ASP A 523 12.24 -0.59 25.22
C ASP A 523 11.98 -1.69 24.19
N LEU A 524 10.72 -1.84 23.79
CA LEU A 524 10.25 -2.84 22.86
C LEU A 524 9.80 -2.20 21.55
N ARG A 525 10.15 -2.85 20.45
CA ARG A 525 9.60 -2.60 19.11
C ARG A 525 8.84 -3.85 18.67
N ILE A 526 7.56 -3.69 18.39
CA ILE A 526 6.63 -4.78 18.07
C ILE A 526 6.11 -4.52 16.66
N SER A 527 6.42 -5.41 15.72
CA SER A 527 5.99 -5.25 14.33
C SER A 527 4.47 -5.34 14.20
N SER A 528 3.97 -4.89 13.04
CA SER A 528 2.55 -4.98 12.66
C SER A 528 2.01 -6.43 12.75
N VAL A 529 0.92 -6.62 13.50
CA VAL A 529 0.24 -7.92 13.72
C VAL A 529 1.13 -8.97 14.40
N GLU A 530 2.21 -8.54 15.05
CA GLU A 530 3.08 -9.40 15.85
C GLU A 530 2.92 -9.14 17.35
N LYS A 531 3.58 -9.98 18.15
CA LYS A 531 3.62 -9.85 19.60
C LYS A 531 5.06 -9.78 20.12
N ALA A 532 5.22 -9.19 21.30
CA ALA A 532 6.43 -9.32 22.10
C ALA A 532 6.11 -9.91 23.46
N ASP A 533 6.78 -11.00 23.81
CA ASP A 533 6.63 -11.68 25.10
C ASP A 533 7.60 -11.10 26.13
N PHE A 534 7.17 -10.95 27.37
CA PHE A 534 8.00 -10.55 28.51
C PHE A 534 7.50 -11.24 29.78
N SER A 535 8.38 -11.42 30.75
CA SER A 535 8.03 -12.04 32.03
C SER A 535 8.34 -11.12 33.20
N VAL A 536 7.60 -11.31 34.28
CA VAL A 536 7.75 -10.56 35.54
C VAL A 536 7.94 -11.56 36.66
N MET A 537 9.02 -11.40 37.42
CA MET A 537 9.29 -12.17 38.63
C MET A 537 8.74 -11.41 39.84
N TYR A 538 8.04 -12.10 40.73
CA TYR A 538 7.73 -11.68 42.09
C TYR A 538 8.64 -12.43 43.06
N ASN A 539 9.50 -11.70 43.77
CA ASN A 539 10.40 -12.19 44.82
C ASN A 539 10.21 -11.28 46.05
N PRO A 540 9.28 -11.62 46.95
CA PRO A 540 8.96 -10.77 48.09
C PRO A 540 10.12 -10.70 49.07
N ARG A 541 10.51 -9.48 49.42
CA ARG A 541 11.65 -9.24 50.30
C ARG A 541 11.33 -9.16 51.79
N SER A 542 10.06 -9.00 52.10
CA SER A 542 9.54 -8.80 53.45
C SER A 542 8.14 -9.40 53.56
N PRO A 543 7.71 -9.82 54.77
CA PRO A 543 6.37 -10.33 54.96
C PRO A 543 5.34 -9.20 54.91
N ALA A 544 4.24 -9.41 54.19
CA ALA A 544 3.08 -8.52 54.19
C ALA A 544 1.83 -9.27 53.68
N MET A 545 0.66 -8.95 54.24
CA MET A 545 -0.62 -9.54 53.82
C MET A 545 -1.10 -9.01 52.45
N GLN A 546 -0.55 -7.87 52.01
CA GLN A 546 -0.86 -7.23 50.74
C GLN A 546 0.38 -6.48 50.29
N LYS A 547 0.81 -6.73 49.05
CA LYS A 547 1.90 -6.06 48.35
C LYS A 547 1.40 -5.65 46.98
N GLU A 548 1.72 -4.43 46.57
CA GLU A 548 1.20 -3.86 45.32
C GLU A 548 2.26 -3.17 44.48
N ALA A 549 2.19 -3.40 43.18
CA ALA A 549 3.00 -2.73 42.17
C ALA A 549 2.22 -2.63 40.85
N ARG A 550 2.77 -1.94 39.86
CA ARG A 550 2.14 -1.75 38.54
C ARG A 550 3.15 -1.99 37.44
N ILE A 551 2.76 -2.75 36.41
CA ILE A 551 3.48 -2.76 35.13
C ILE A 551 2.93 -1.61 34.31
N VAL A 552 3.78 -0.63 33.96
CA VAL A 552 3.39 0.55 33.20
C VAL A 552 4.03 0.49 31.82
N LEU A 553 3.20 0.56 30.77
CA LEU A 553 3.62 0.73 29.39
C LEU A 553 3.66 2.23 29.07
N ARG A 554 4.82 2.75 28.71
CA ARG A 554 5.03 4.17 28.38
C ARG A 554 5.46 4.37 26.93
N ASP A 555 5.18 5.55 26.37
CA ASP A 555 5.80 5.96 25.11
C ASP A 555 7.30 6.23 25.32
N PRO A 556 8.22 5.61 24.55
CA PRO A 556 9.66 5.80 24.78
C PRO A 556 10.14 7.24 24.57
N GLY A 557 9.44 8.05 23.77
CA GLY A 557 9.77 9.44 23.50
C GLY A 557 9.18 10.39 24.54
N SER A 558 7.86 10.40 24.73
CA SER A 558 7.18 11.34 25.63
C SER A 558 7.16 10.91 27.10
N GLN A 559 7.38 9.61 27.39
CA GLN A 559 7.18 8.96 28.69
C GLN A 559 5.72 8.94 29.19
N ASP A 560 4.75 9.27 28.34
CA ASP A 560 3.33 9.21 28.69
C ASP A 560 2.90 7.76 28.98
N GLU A 561 2.05 7.58 30.00
CA GLU A 561 1.43 6.28 30.32
C GLU A 561 0.43 5.90 29.23
N LEU A 562 0.70 4.80 28.53
CA LEU A 562 -0.16 4.24 27.49
C LEU A 562 -1.15 3.23 28.06
N TYR A 563 -0.69 2.41 29.01
CA TYR A 563 -1.48 1.36 29.66
C TYR A 563 -0.78 0.90 30.94
N ALA A 564 -1.54 0.33 31.89
CA ALA A 564 -0.96 -0.25 33.09
C ALA A 564 -1.73 -1.51 33.54
N LEU A 565 -0.99 -2.42 34.19
CA LEU A 565 -1.52 -3.59 34.88
C LEU A 565 -1.17 -3.48 36.36
N GLU A 566 -2.16 -3.64 37.23
CA GLU A 566 -1.95 -3.77 38.67
C GLU A 566 -1.39 -5.17 38.98
N LEU A 567 -0.42 -5.23 39.89
CA LEU A 567 0.19 -6.45 40.42
C LEU A 567 -0.15 -6.55 41.90
N SER A 568 -0.59 -7.72 42.32
CA SER A 568 -0.91 -7.98 43.72
C SER A 568 -0.26 -9.29 44.18
N GLY A 569 0.25 -9.30 45.41
CA GLY A 569 0.71 -10.52 46.06
C GLY A 569 0.68 -10.38 47.58
N SER A 570 1.02 -11.45 48.26
CA SER A 570 1.32 -11.44 49.69
C SER A 570 2.55 -12.30 49.97
N ALA A 571 3.11 -12.17 51.16
CA ALA A 571 4.26 -12.97 51.55
C ALA A 571 4.35 -13.19 53.05
N GLY A 572 4.98 -14.30 53.44
CA GLY A 572 5.33 -14.53 54.84
C GLY A 572 6.23 -15.72 55.07
N LYS A 573 6.14 -16.32 56.26
CA LYS A 573 6.93 -17.48 56.66
C LYS A 573 6.48 -18.77 55.95
N PRO A 574 7.38 -19.74 55.76
CA PRO A 574 7.03 -21.09 55.32
C PRO A 574 5.93 -21.72 56.18
N GLN A 575 5.00 -22.44 55.54
CA GLN A 575 3.91 -23.18 56.20
C GLN A 575 4.10 -24.68 56.10
N VAL A 576 3.57 -25.46 57.04
CA VAL A 576 3.83 -26.91 57.14
C VAL A 576 3.45 -27.67 55.85
N GLY A 577 2.37 -27.27 55.20
CA GLY A 577 1.86 -27.88 53.97
C GLY A 577 2.60 -27.48 52.70
N GLY A 578 3.57 -26.55 52.76
CA GLY A 578 4.23 -26.05 51.55
C GLY A 578 3.35 -25.06 50.80
N TYR A 579 2.94 -25.40 49.57
CA TYR A 579 2.05 -24.57 48.74
C TYR A 579 0.81 -25.32 48.28
N ALA A 580 -0.27 -24.57 48.09
CA ALA A 580 -1.52 -25.02 47.48
C ALA A 580 -1.83 -24.15 46.26
N LEU A 581 -2.72 -24.63 45.38
CA LEU A 581 -3.26 -23.85 44.28
C LEU A 581 -4.61 -23.23 44.66
N HIS A 582 -4.69 -21.91 44.57
CA HIS A 582 -5.90 -21.13 44.72
C HIS A 582 -6.59 -20.92 43.38
N PHE A 583 -7.88 -21.25 43.35
CA PHE A 583 -8.81 -21.08 42.23
C PHE A 583 -9.76 -19.93 42.53
N ASP A 584 -9.87 -18.98 41.61
CA ASP A 584 -10.63 -17.75 41.79
C ASP A 584 -12.16 -17.90 41.59
N GLY A 585 -12.60 -19.05 41.07
CA GLY A 585 -14.01 -19.38 40.79
C GLY A 585 -14.58 -18.74 39.52
N ARG A 586 -13.75 -18.20 38.63
CA ARG A 586 -14.19 -17.50 37.41
C ARG A 586 -13.75 -18.19 36.13
N ASP A 587 -12.54 -18.72 36.08
CA ASP A 587 -12.01 -19.41 34.91
C ASP A 587 -10.84 -20.36 35.22
N ASP A 588 -10.27 -20.34 36.43
CA ASP A 588 -9.16 -21.21 36.83
C ASP A 588 -9.51 -22.70 36.72
N VAL A 589 -8.68 -23.46 35.98
CA VAL A 589 -8.85 -24.92 35.81
C VAL A 589 -7.50 -25.63 35.77
N MET A 590 -7.44 -26.79 36.41
CA MET A 590 -6.35 -27.74 36.21
C MET A 590 -6.77 -28.76 35.15
N HIS A 591 -6.18 -28.65 33.95
CA HIS A 591 -6.58 -29.39 32.76
C HIS A 591 -5.57 -30.48 32.39
N PHE A 592 -6.05 -31.71 32.21
CA PHE A 592 -5.22 -32.85 31.81
C PHE A 592 -5.44 -33.29 30.35
N GLY A 593 -6.56 -32.88 29.74
CA GLY A 593 -6.87 -33.19 28.35
C GLY A 593 -7.09 -34.68 28.08
N ARG A 594 -7.03 -35.08 26.81
CA ARG A 594 -7.30 -36.45 26.36
C ARG A 594 -6.11 -37.38 26.58
N GLY A 595 -6.36 -38.63 27.00
CA GLY A 595 -5.34 -39.69 27.06
C GLY A 595 -4.45 -39.64 28.30
N SER A 596 -4.93 -38.96 29.33
CA SER A 596 -4.37 -38.88 30.67
C SER A 596 -4.19 -40.28 31.32
N THR A 597 -3.00 -40.88 31.23
CA THR A 597 -2.74 -42.25 31.73
C THR A 597 -3.02 -42.46 33.22
N ALA A 598 -2.88 -41.41 34.04
CA ALA A 598 -3.20 -41.48 35.45
C ALA A 598 -4.69 -41.82 35.66
N PHE A 599 -5.59 -41.15 34.93
CA PHE A 599 -7.04 -41.30 35.02
C PHE A 599 -7.60 -42.38 34.10
N ASP A 600 -6.73 -43.08 33.36
CA ASP A 600 -7.12 -44.21 32.53
C ASP A 600 -7.32 -45.48 33.38
N LEU A 601 -8.57 -45.84 33.61
CA LEU A 601 -8.94 -47.05 34.34
C LEU A 601 -8.60 -48.34 33.59
N ALA A 602 -8.38 -48.30 32.26
CA ALA A 602 -7.88 -49.44 31.49
C ALA A 602 -6.38 -49.70 31.73
N ALA A 603 -5.62 -48.67 32.10
CA ALA A 603 -4.21 -48.79 32.45
C ALA A 603 -4.03 -49.43 33.85
N SER A 604 -5.08 -49.43 34.68
CA SER A 604 -5.11 -50.14 35.96
C SER A 604 -5.22 -51.65 35.76
N ALA A 605 -4.21 -52.41 36.19
CA ALA A 605 -4.22 -53.87 36.12
C ALA A 605 -5.38 -54.50 36.93
N THR A 606 -5.83 -53.82 37.99
CA THR A 606 -6.93 -54.25 38.85
C THR A 606 -8.28 -53.70 38.37
N ARG A 607 -8.31 -52.75 37.43
CA ARG A 607 -9.52 -51.98 37.05
C ARG A 607 -10.20 -51.31 38.25
N GLU A 608 -9.38 -50.86 39.20
CA GLU A 608 -9.78 -50.09 40.36
C GLU A 608 -9.08 -48.74 40.36
N MET A 609 -9.69 -47.76 41.01
CA MET A 609 -9.15 -46.41 41.15
C MET A 609 -9.59 -45.73 42.43
N THR A 610 -8.74 -44.85 42.97
CA THR A 610 -9.13 -43.91 44.01
C THR A 610 -8.60 -42.52 43.68
N PHE A 611 -9.50 -41.54 43.62
CA PHE A 611 -9.15 -40.11 43.60
C PHE A 611 -9.25 -39.55 45.01
N GLU A 612 -8.26 -38.81 45.46
CA GLU A 612 -8.31 -38.10 46.74
C GLU A 612 -7.62 -36.73 46.65
N CYS A 613 -8.07 -35.75 47.43
CA CYS A 613 -7.43 -34.44 47.54
C CYS A 613 -7.80 -33.73 48.85
N TRP A 614 -6.98 -32.76 49.23
CA TRP A 614 -7.36 -31.73 50.19
C TRP A 614 -7.94 -30.52 49.46
N PHE A 615 -9.06 -30.01 49.98
CA PHE A 615 -9.72 -28.83 49.43
C PHE A 615 -10.17 -27.88 50.55
N ARG A 616 -10.03 -26.58 50.31
CA ARG A 616 -10.50 -25.51 51.19
C ARG A 616 -11.43 -24.56 50.41
N PRO A 617 -12.76 -24.77 50.48
CA PRO A 617 -13.71 -23.95 49.74
C PRO A 617 -13.76 -22.54 50.33
N SER A 618 -13.84 -21.50 49.50
CA SER A 618 -13.85 -20.10 49.98
C SER A 618 -15.20 -19.61 50.53
N GLN A 619 -16.29 -20.32 50.20
CA GLN A 619 -17.66 -19.93 50.53
C GLN A 619 -18.56 -21.15 50.78
N ASP A 620 -19.60 -20.97 51.62
CA ASP A 620 -20.40 -22.08 52.16
C ASP A 620 -21.50 -22.60 51.21
N ASP A 621 -21.95 -21.81 50.24
CA ASP A 621 -23.16 -22.10 49.46
C ASP A 621 -23.00 -21.73 47.98
N TYR A 622 -22.39 -22.64 47.23
CA TYR A 622 -22.21 -22.54 45.78
C TYR A 622 -21.97 -23.93 45.20
N ASN A 623 -22.45 -24.14 43.97
CA ASN A 623 -22.30 -25.40 43.25
C ASN A 623 -20.97 -25.43 42.49
N PHE A 624 -20.12 -26.42 42.76
CA PHE A 624 -18.82 -26.56 42.11
C PHE A 624 -18.44 -28.02 41.85
N MET A 625 -17.62 -28.20 40.82
CA MET A 625 -17.00 -29.47 40.46
C MET A 625 -15.55 -29.52 40.95
N LEU A 626 -15.17 -30.62 41.61
CA LEU A 626 -13.78 -30.89 41.97
C LEU A 626 -13.09 -31.74 40.93
N LEU A 627 -13.76 -32.79 40.43
CA LEU A 627 -13.23 -33.70 39.43
C LEU A 627 -14.27 -33.97 38.35
N HIS A 628 -13.89 -33.78 37.10
CA HIS A 628 -14.64 -34.20 35.94
C HIS A 628 -13.75 -35.04 35.03
N ASN A 629 -14.21 -36.23 34.67
CA ASN A 629 -13.63 -37.07 33.63
C ASN A 629 -14.73 -37.46 32.65
N GLY A 630 -14.69 -36.85 31.46
CA GLY A 630 -15.66 -37.09 30.41
C GLY A 630 -15.31 -36.36 29.12
N PHE A 631 -15.78 -36.88 28.00
CA PHE A 631 -15.52 -36.32 26.68
C PHE A 631 -16.78 -36.28 25.82
N TYR A 632 -16.77 -35.39 24.83
CA TYR A 632 -17.80 -35.37 23.79
C TYR A 632 -17.36 -36.18 22.57
N THR A 633 -18.25 -37.06 22.11
CA THR A 633 -18.09 -37.78 20.84
C THR A 633 -18.17 -36.81 19.65
N ALA A 634 -17.80 -37.25 18.45
CA ALA A 634 -17.97 -36.45 17.24
C ALA A 634 -19.43 -36.05 16.97
N ALA A 635 -20.39 -36.84 17.48
CA ALA A 635 -21.82 -36.56 17.43
C ALA A 635 -22.30 -35.63 18.56
N LYS A 636 -21.39 -35.09 19.38
CA LYS A 636 -21.66 -34.23 20.55
C LYS A 636 -22.48 -34.89 21.65
N ASN A 637 -22.57 -36.22 21.66
CA ASN A 637 -23.04 -36.93 22.84
C ASN A 637 -21.93 -36.91 23.89
N GLU A 638 -22.28 -36.54 25.11
CA GLU A 638 -21.40 -36.61 26.26
C GLU A 638 -21.23 -38.06 26.70
N VAL A 639 -19.99 -38.46 26.93
CA VAL A 639 -19.61 -39.68 27.62
C VAL A 639 -18.93 -39.27 28.91
N ALA A 640 -19.62 -39.50 30.03
CA ALA A 640 -19.20 -39.11 31.36
C ALA A 640 -18.82 -40.36 32.17
N ASP A 641 -17.57 -40.45 32.58
CA ASP A 641 -17.07 -41.59 33.34
C ASP A 641 -17.03 -41.31 34.84
N LEU A 642 -16.65 -40.09 35.24
CA LEU A 642 -16.52 -39.73 36.64
C LEU A 642 -16.79 -38.25 36.91
N TYR A 643 -17.73 -37.93 37.79
CA TYR A 643 -17.90 -36.60 38.37
C TYR A 643 -17.78 -36.67 39.89
N LEU A 644 -17.23 -35.62 40.50
CA LEU A 644 -17.26 -35.41 41.93
C LEU A 644 -17.32 -33.92 42.23
N GLY A 645 -18.37 -33.49 42.92
CA GLY A 645 -18.59 -32.09 43.22
C GLY A 645 -19.57 -31.88 44.37
N PHE A 646 -19.85 -30.62 44.65
CA PHE A 646 -20.78 -30.21 45.70
C PHE A 646 -21.83 -29.30 45.09
N ASP A 647 -23.11 -29.59 45.32
CA ASP A 647 -24.20 -28.66 44.99
C ASP A 647 -24.23 -27.50 46.00
N SER A 648 -23.86 -27.81 47.25
CA SER A 648 -23.51 -26.88 48.32
C SER A 648 -22.62 -27.64 49.33
N LEU A 649 -22.00 -26.98 50.31
CA LEU A 649 -21.25 -27.70 51.36
C LEU A 649 -22.15 -28.63 52.24
N ARG A 650 -23.46 -28.69 51.96
CA ARG A 650 -24.42 -29.59 52.61
C ARG A 650 -24.74 -30.82 51.77
N THR A 651 -24.40 -30.81 50.48
CA THR A 651 -24.83 -31.81 49.52
C THR A 651 -23.68 -32.09 48.55
N ILE A 652 -23.16 -33.31 48.61
CA ILE A 652 -22.13 -33.79 47.69
C ILE A 652 -22.81 -34.60 46.58
N TYR A 653 -22.32 -34.52 45.35
CA TYR A 653 -22.80 -35.34 44.24
C TYR A 653 -21.63 -36.01 43.54
N TYR A 654 -21.89 -37.17 42.96
CA TYR A 654 -20.92 -37.86 42.12
C TYR A 654 -21.63 -38.62 40.99
N LEU A 655 -20.84 -38.96 39.97
CA LEU A 655 -21.21 -39.90 38.92
C LEU A 655 -20.05 -40.87 38.74
N VAL A 656 -20.32 -42.16 38.65
CA VAL A 656 -19.37 -43.23 38.29
C VAL A 656 -20.02 -44.08 37.19
N GLY A 657 -19.61 -43.86 35.94
CA GLY A 657 -20.23 -44.46 34.77
C GLY A 657 -21.74 -44.17 34.72
N SER A 658 -22.57 -45.21 34.60
CA SER A 658 -24.03 -45.10 34.58
C SER A 658 -24.69 -44.84 35.94
N ASN A 659 -23.92 -44.71 37.02
CA ASN A 659 -24.44 -44.52 38.37
C ASN A 659 -24.17 -43.09 38.85
N ALA A 660 -25.20 -42.38 39.30
CA ALA A 660 -25.08 -41.03 39.84
C ALA A 660 -25.87 -40.92 41.14
N ASP A 661 -25.33 -40.16 42.09
CA ASP A 661 -26.03 -39.89 43.36
C ASP A 661 -25.76 -38.49 43.89
N VAL A 662 -26.69 -38.01 44.71
CA VAL A 662 -26.68 -36.71 45.37
C VAL A 662 -26.97 -36.93 46.86
N ILE A 663 -25.93 -36.81 47.68
CA ILE A 663 -25.96 -37.18 49.10
C ILE A 663 -25.98 -35.94 49.96
N ARG A 664 -26.99 -35.83 50.83
CA ARG A 664 -27.05 -34.80 51.87
C ARG A 664 -26.19 -35.19 53.07
N LEU A 665 -25.19 -34.36 53.37
CA LEU A 665 -24.23 -34.60 54.45
C LEU A 665 -24.83 -34.36 55.84
N LYS A 666 -24.48 -35.24 56.78
CA LYS A 666 -24.74 -35.08 58.22
C LYS A 666 -24.02 -33.82 58.73
N ARG A 667 -24.58 -33.17 59.74
CA ARG A 667 -24.14 -31.84 60.19
C ARG A 667 -22.66 -31.78 60.61
N ASP A 668 -22.17 -32.84 61.23
CA ASP A 668 -20.80 -33.07 61.70
C ASP A 668 -19.80 -33.39 60.58
N LEU A 669 -20.28 -33.78 59.40
CA LEU A 669 -19.45 -34.12 58.23
C LEU A 669 -19.46 -33.03 57.16
N ARG A 670 -20.15 -31.90 57.40
CA ARG A 670 -20.20 -30.80 56.42
C ARG A 670 -18.87 -30.06 56.40
N PRO A 671 -18.28 -29.86 55.21
CA PRO A 671 -17.17 -28.93 55.06
C PRO A 671 -17.55 -27.52 55.53
N LEU A 672 -16.56 -26.80 56.06
CA LEU A 672 -16.68 -25.39 56.39
C LEU A 672 -15.91 -24.56 55.36
N ALA A 673 -16.45 -23.40 54.97
CA ALA A 673 -15.68 -22.43 54.21
C ALA A 673 -14.40 -22.03 54.94
N ASN A 674 -13.33 -21.82 54.17
CA ASN A 674 -11.99 -21.46 54.61
C ASN A 674 -11.35 -22.47 55.58
N ALA A 675 -11.84 -23.71 55.62
CA ALA A 675 -11.21 -24.83 56.32
C ALA A 675 -10.80 -25.94 55.35
N TRP A 676 -9.67 -26.60 55.65
CA TRP A 676 -9.21 -27.77 54.89
C TRP A 676 -10.08 -28.99 55.15
N ASN A 677 -10.46 -29.68 54.08
CA ASN A 677 -11.22 -30.92 54.10
C ASN A 677 -10.56 -31.94 53.17
N HIS A 678 -10.57 -33.22 53.55
CA HIS A 678 -10.03 -34.30 52.71
C HIS A 678 -11.17 -35.09 52.09
N LEU A 679 -11.20 -35.20 50.77
CA LEU A 679 -12.21 -35.93 50.02
C LEU A 679 -11.57 -37.10 49.28
N ALA A 680 -12.21 -38.27 49.28
CA ALA A 680 -11.77 -39.41 48.49
C ALA A 680 -12.94 -40.20 47.88
N LEU A 681 -12.82 -40.56 46.60
CA LEU A 681 -13.75 -41.40 45.85
C LEU A 681 -13.02 -42.65 45.34
N ALA A 682 -13.40 -43.81 45.86
CA ALA A 682 -12.82 -45.11 45.51
C ALA A 682 -13.82 -45.93 44.69
N VAL A 683 -13.36 -46.51 43.59
CA VAL A 683 -14.17 -47.28 42.62
C VAL A 683 -13.48 -48.59 42.28
N SER A 684 -14.23 -49.69 42.30
CA SER A 684 -13.79 -51.02 41.85
C SER A 684 -14.78 -51.57 40.84
N ILE A 685 -14.38 -51.68 39.57
CA ILE A 685 -15.21 -52.33 38.54
C ILE A 685 -15.41 -53.83 38.86
N PRO A 686 -14.37 -54.62 39.19
CA PRO A 686 -14.55 -56.05 39.42
C PRO A 686 -15.44 -56.36 40.62
N GLN A 687 -15.37 -55.53 41.68
CA GLN A 687 -16.18 -55.69 42.88
C GLN A 687 -17.52 -54.94 42.80
N ARG A 688 -17.75 -54.14 41.76
CA ARG A 688 -18.93 -53.29 41.58
C ARG A 688 -19.14 -52.36 42.77
N ARG A 689 -18.06 -51.79 43.29
CA ARG A 689 -18.05 -51.07 44.57
C ARG A 689 -17.70 -49.60 44.35
N ILE A 690 -18.46 -48.72 44.99
CA ILE A 690 -18.23 -47.28 45.04
C ILE A 690 -18.21 -46.86 46.51
N ALA A 691 -17.15 -46.17 46.93
CA ALA A 691 -17.04 -45.62 48.27
C ALA A 691 -16.59 -44.16 48.23
N LEU A 692 -17.22 -43.35 49.07
CA LEU A 692 -17.01 -41.93 49.20
C LEU A 692 -16.67 -41.60 50.65
N TYR A 693 -15.54 -40.94 50.85
CA TYR A 693 -15.00 -40.60 52.16
C TYR A 693 -14.76 -39.10 52.27
N LEU A 694 -15.11 -38.52 53.42
CA LEU A 694 -14.90 -37.09 53.71
C LEU A 694 -14.33 -36.94 55.12
N ASN A 695 -13.21 -36.23 55.25
CA ASN A 695 -12.47 -35.99 56.49
C ASN A 695 -12.15 -37.29 57.26
N GLY A 696 -11.87 -38.37 56.52
CA GLY A 696 -11.60 -39.68 57.09
C GLY A 696 -12.85 -40.40 57.61
N GLU A 697 -14.06 -39.96 57.30
CA GLU A 697 -15.31 -40.65 57.63
C GLU A 697 -15.99 -41.22 56.37
N VAL A 698 -16.74 -42.30 56.53
CA VAL A 698 -17.48 -42.93 55.42
C VAL A 698 -18.79 -42.18 55.18
N ILE A 699 -18.91 -41.56 54.01
CA ILE A 699 -20.17 -40.97 53.53
C ILE A 699 -21.02 -42.04 52.88
N GLU A 700 -20.40 -42.84 52.01
CA GLU A 700 -21.04 -43.95 51.33
C GLU A 700 -20.02 -45.07 51.07
N ASP A 701 -20.48 -46.31 51.11
CA ASP A 701 -19.74 -47.50 50.69
C ASP A 701 -20.77 -48.54 50.27
N ARG A 702 -20.96 -48.68 48.95
CA ARG A 702 -22.00 -49.51 48.39
C ARG A 702 -21.50 -50.38 47.24
N ILE A 703 -22.22 -51.48 47.04
CA ILE A 703 -22.05 -52.36 45.90
C ILE A 703 -23.24 -52.13 44.98
N ASP A 704 -22.99 -51.72 43.74
CA ASP A 704 -24.02 -51.41 42.76
C ASP A 704 -23.54 -51.70 41.35
N ASP A 705 -24.44 -52.10 40.46
CA ASP A 705 -24.10 -52.38 39.05
C ASP A 705 -23.95 -51.06 38.28
N PHE A 706 -22.81 -50.87 37.61
CA PHE A 706 -22.57 -49.70 36.77
C PHE A 706 -21.71 -50.05 35.55
N LEU A 707 -21.87 -49.27 34.49
CA LEU A 707 -21.07 -49.38 33.26
C LEU A 707 -20.32 -48.08 33.02
N ILE A 708 -19.03 -48.18 32.70
CA ILE A 708 -18.20 -47.04 32.29
C ILE A 708 -18.01 -47.16 30.78
N GLU A 709 -18.53 -46.19 30.03
CA GLU A 709 -18.54 -46.21 28.56
C GLU A 709 -17.21 -45.73 27.96
N GLY A 710 -16.52 -44.79 28.61
CA GLY A 710 -15.30 -44.15 28.13
C GLY A 710 -13.98 -44.78 28.58
N ILE A 711 -13.98 -46.04 29.03
CA ILE A 711 -12.77 -46.76 29.47
C ILE A 711 -11.65 -46.62 28.41
N GLY A 712 -10.47 -46.12 28.81
CA GLY A 712 -9.33 -45.91 27.90
C GLY A 712 -9.28 -44.52 27.23
N LEU A 713 -10.29 -43.66 27.43
CA LEU A 713 -10.40 -42.35 26.79
C LEU A 713 -10.58 -41.21 27.80
N PRO A 714 -9.74 -41.09 28.84
CA PRO A 714 -9.93 -40.07 29.87
C PRO A 714 -9.77 -38.67 29.28
N HIS A 715 -10.63 -37.76 29.72
CA HIS A 715 -10.56 -36.33 29.42
C HIS A 715 -10.91 -35.56 30.69
N VAL A 716 -9.86 -35.13 31.41
CA VAL A 716 -9.99 -34.77 32.82
C VAL A 716 -9.77 -33.28 33.06
N THR A 717 -10.64 -32.71 33.89
CA THR A 717 -10.47 -31.39 34.50
C THR A 717 -10.66 -31.48 36.01
N ILE A 718 -9.89 -30.67 36.74
CA ILE A 718 -10.03 -30.47 38.18
C ILE A 718 -10.35 -29.01 38.43
N GLY A 719 -11.35 -28.78 39.29
CA GLY A 719 -11.87 -27.45 39.59
C GLY A 719 -12.92 -26.93 38.60
N ALA A 720 -13.36 -27.72 37.62
CA ALA A 720 -14.41 -27.33 36.68
C ALA A 720 -15.13 -28.55 36.09
N TYR A 721 -16.34 -28.30 35.58
CA TYR A 721 -17.05 -29.18 34.66
C TYR A 721 -16.72 -28.77 33.23
N ASP A 722 -16.26 -29.71 32.39
CA ASP A 722 -15.95 -29.44 30.98
C ASP A 722 -17.12 -29.80 30.08
N SER A 723 -17.93 -28.79 29.73
CA SER A 723 -19.13 -28.94 28.89
C SER A 723 -18.84 -28.66 27.41
N GLU A 724 -19.80 -28.97 26.52
CA GLU A 724 -19.71 -28.60 25.10
C GLU A 724 -19.63 -27.06 24.91
N HIS A 725 -20.09 -26.30 25.89
CA HIS A 725 -20.16 -24.84 25.86
C HIS A 725 -18.99 -24.14 26.57
N GLY A 726 -18.14 -24.88 27.27
CA GLY A 726 -16.98 -24.35 27.97
C GLY A 726 -16.83 -24.92 29.38
N LYS A 727 -16.11 -24.21 30.23
CA LYS A 727 -15.89 -24.59 31.63
C LYS A 727 -17.02 -24.01 32.50
N GLU A 728 -17.67 -24.86 33.28
CA GLU A 728 -18.78 -24.52 34.17
C GLU A 728 -18.53 -25.07 35.60
N LEU A 729 -19.40 -24.75 36.56
CA LEU A 729 -19.30 -25.24 37.95
C LEU A 729 -17.90 -25.05 38.57
N LEU A 730 -17.34 -23.86 38.40
CA LEU A 730 -15.95 -23.57 38.72
C LEU A 730 -15.68 -23.56 40.21
N TYR A 731 -14.64 -24.26 40.65
CA TYR A 731 -14.22 -24.29 42.04
C TYR A 731 -13.62 -22.94 42.46
N ARG A 732 -13.97 -22.51 43.67
CA ARG A 732 -13.44 -21.29 44.29
C ARG A 732 -12.87 -21.60 45.66
N GLY A 733 -11.55 -21.62 45.77
CA GLY A 733 -10.85 -22.00 47.00
C GLY A 733 -9.51 -22.62 46.71
N ASP A 734 -8.92 -23.29 47.71
CA ASP A 734 -7.60 -23.88 47.58
C ASP A 734 -7.68 -25.39 47.40
N LEU A 735 -6.75 -25.95 46.61
CA LEU A 735 -6.54 -27.38 46.42
C LEU A 735 -5.10 -27.74 46.73
N ASP A 736 -4.92 -28.87 47.39
CA ASP A 736 -3.62 -29.41 47.75
C ASP A 736 -3.66 -30.95 47.69
N GLU A 737 -2.49 -31.56 47.58
CA GLU A 737 -2.30 -33.00 47.77
C GLU A 737 -3.25 -33.87 46.91
N VAL A 738 -3.42 -33.49 45.64
CA VAL A 738 -4.27 -34.22 44.69
C VAL A 738 -3.58 -35.53 44.30
N ARG A 739 -4.22 -36.66 44.60
CA ARG A 739 -3.66 -38.00 44.41
C ARG A 739 -4.63 -38.89 43.65
N LEU A 740 -4.05 -39.76 42.85
CA LEU A 740 -4.78 -40.72 42.08
C LEU A 740 -4.09 -42.08 42.11
N TRP A 741 -4.86 -43.10 42.47
CA TRP A 741 -4.41 -44.47 42.67
C TRP A 741 -5.06 -45.41 41.67
N HIS A 742 -4.35 -46.42 41.19
CA HIS A 742 -4.90 -47.56 40.43
C HIS A 742 -5.23 -48.74 41.35
N ARG A 743 -5.92 -48.44 42.45
CA ARG A 743 -6.37 -49.40 43.46
C ARG A 743 -7.58 -48.84 44.20
N PHE A 744 -8.45 -49.71 44.66
CA PHE A 744 -9.50 -49.33 45.60
C PHE A 744 -8.86 -49.15 46.99
N ARG A 745 -8.95 -47.96 47.57
CA ARG A 745 -8.44 -47.69 48.93
C ARG A 745 -9.55 -47.74 49.96
N THR A 746 -9.28 -48.42 51.08
CA THR A 746 -10.24 -48.48 52.20
C THR A 746 -10.11 -47.23 53.07
N ILE A 747 -11.13 -46.96 53.89
CA ILE A 747 -11.11 -45.83 54.83
C ILE A 747 -9.91 -45.87 55.80
N GLU A 748 -9.47 -47.06 56.23
CA GLU A 748 -8.28 -47.21 57.08
C GLU A 748 -6.99 -46.78 56.37
N GLU A 749 -6.90 -47.06 55.07
CA GLU A 749 -5.75 -46.65 54.25
C GLU A 749 -5.74 -45.15 54.00
N ILE A 750 -6.92 -44.57 53.74
CA ILE A 750 -7.12 -43.13 53.60
C ILE A 750 -6.73 -42.42 54.91
N ARG A 751 -7.32 -42.81 56.04
CA ARG A 751 -7.00 -42.24 57.38
C ARG A 751 -5.51 -42.29 57.70
N ARG A 752 -4.82 -43.37 57.32
CA ARG A 752 -3.38 -43.54 57.58
C ARG A 752 -2.50 -42.58 56.77
N SER A 753 -2.95 -42.14 55.60
CA SER A 753 -2.11 -41.42 54.63
C SER A 753 -2.59 -40.03 54.23
N MET A 754 -3.82 -39.65 54.58
CA MET A 754 -4.36 -38.31 54.24
C MET A 754 -3.57 -37.19 54.90
N GLY A 755 -3.05 -37.40 56.12
CA GLY A 755 -2.24 -36.41 56.85
C GLY A 755 -0.74 -36.51 56.61
N THR A 756 -0.28 -37.18 55.55
CA THR A 756 1.16 -37.38 55.30
C THR A 756 1.48 -37.13 53.84
N ALA A 757 2.52 -36.35 53.54
CA ALA A 757 3.07 -36.32 52.19
C ALA A 757 3.59 -37.72 51.80
N LEU A 758 3.42 -38.11 50.54
CA LEU A 758 3.76 -39.44 50.05
C LEU A 758 5.00 -39.43 49.17
N ASN A 759 5.68 -40.57 49.07
CA ASN A 759 6.64 -40.73 47.99
C ASN A 759 5.88 -40.90 46.67
N GLY A 760 6.20 -40.13 45.64
CA GLY A 760 5.58 -40.17 44.33
C GLY A 760 5.77 -41.50 43.59
N LEU A 761 6.67 -42.37 44.06
CA LEU A 761 6.89 -43.73 43.59
C LEU A 761 6.19 -44.80 44.45
N THR A 762 5.31 -44.41 45.37
CA THR A 762 4.53 -45.36 46.18
C THR A 762 3.76 -46.32 45.28
N ASP A 763 3.77 -47.61 45.61
CA ASP A 763 3.12 -48.62 44.78
C ASP A 763 1.61 -48.40 44.66
N GLY A 764 1.09 -48.52 43.44
CA GLY A 764 -0.30 -48.22 43.08
C GLY A 764 -0.67 -46.73 42.97
N LEU A 765 0.21 -45.79 43.34
CA LEU A 765 0.03 -44.36 43.08
C LEU A 765 0.34 -44.11 41.59
N MET A 766 -0.53 -43.40 40.89
CA MET A 766 -0.38 -43.10 39.47
C MET A 766 -0.36 -41.61 39.17
N GLY A 767 -1.00 -40.77 39.97
CA GLY A 767 -0.90 -39.32 39.86
C GLY A 767 -0.73 -38.70 41.24
N TYR A 768 0.16 -37.73 41.37
CA TYR A 768 0.33 -36.99 42.61
C TYR A 768 0.79 -35.55 42.34
N TRP A 769 -0.08 -34.59 42.61
CA TRP A 769 0.17 -33.16 42.48
C TRP A 769 0.09 -32.52 43.88
N ASN A 770 1.26 -32.31 44.49
CA ASN A 770 1.40 -31.69 45.82
C ASN A 770 1.50 -30.15 45.77
N MET A 771 1.41 -29.55 44.59
CA MET A 771 1.37 -28.08 44.37
C MET A 771 2.56 -27.25 44.91
N ASP A 772 3.57 -27.88 45.51
CA ASP A 772 4.75 -27.23 46.10
C ASP A 772 5.72 -26.55 45.11
N THR A 773 5.52 -26.72 43.81
CA THR A 773 6.43 -26.16 42.80
C THR A 773 5.84 -24.94 42.11
N ASN A 774 6.59 -23.84 42.10
CA ASN A 774 6.09 -22.53 41.70
C ASN A 774 6.15 -22.30 40.17
N VAL A 775 5.20 -22.82 39.40
CA VAL A 775 5.17 -22.62 37.94
C VAL A 775 3.81 -22.11 37.48
N GLU A 776 3.83 -21.16 36.53
CA GLU A 776 2.63 -20.46 36.07
C GLU A 776 1.64 -21.35 35.32
N SER A 777 2.12 -22.23 34.44
CA SER A 777 1.29 -22.93 33.47
C SER A 777 1.18 -24.43 33.69
N ILE A 778 1.87 -24.98 34.69
CA ILE A 778 1.99 -26.43 34.91
C ILE A 778 1.90 -26.75 36.40
N ALA A 779 1.04 -27.69 36.77
CA ALA A 779 1.13 -28.40 38.06
C ALA A 779 1.89 -29.70 37.85
N PHE A 780 3.07 -29.83 38.46
CA PHE A 780 3.90 -31.00 38.27
C PHE A 780 3.33 -32.24 38.95
N ASN A 781 3.46 -33.35 38.25
CA ASN A 781 3.21 -34.66 38.82
C ASN A 781 4.49 -35.22 39.45
N ALA A 782 4.39 -35.59 40.72
CA ALA A 782 5.46 -36.23 41.47
C ALA A 782 5.69 -37.70 41.09
N ASN A 783 4.73 -38.33 40.40
CA ASN A 783 4.84 -39.71 39.93
C ASN A 783 5.47 -39.77 38.53
N LYS A 784 6.58 -40.50 38.40
CA LYS A 784 7.34 -40.66 37.13
C LYS A 784 6.56 -41.30 35.98
N ARG A 785 5.38 -41.89 36.21
CA ARG A 785 4.63 -42.68 35.20
C ARG A 785 3.43 -41.93 34.61
N ALA A 786 3.17 -40.71 35.03
CA ALA A 786 2.01 -39.95 34.57
C ALA A 786 2.35 -38.51 34.18
N HIS A 787 1.37 -37.82 33.61
CA HIS A 787 1.50 -36.50 33.01
C HIS A 787 1.26 -35.41 34.06
N SER A 788 1.92 -34.27 33.88
CA SER A 788 1.66 -33.03 34.62
C SER A 788 0.36 -32.39 34.13
N ALA A 789 -0.26 -31.54 34.94
CA ALA A 789 -1.47 -30.82 34.55
C ALA A 789 -1.13 -29.47 33.93
N SER A 790 -1.90 -29.03 32.94
CA SER A 790 -1.86 -27.66 32.43
C SER A 790 -2.74 -26.77 33.30
N LEU A 791 -2.20 -25.66 33.78
CA LEU A 791 -2.94 -24.63 34.51
C LEU A 791 -3.50 -23.62 33.52
N LEU A 792 -4.82 -23.50 33.47
CA LEU A 792 -5.53 -22.54 32.62
C LEU A 792 -6.01 -21.36 33.49
N HIS A 793 -5.88 -20.15 32.94
CA HIS A 793 -6.44 -18.88 33.46
C HIS A 793 -5.77 -18.22 34.68
N ARG A 794 -4.57 -18.72 35.03
CA ARG A 794 -3.68 -18.20 36.09
C ARG A 794 -4.18 -18.46 37.53
N PRO A 795 -4.36 -19.74 37.93
CA PRO A 795 -4.41 -20.10 39.34
C PRO A 795 -3.20 -19.51 40.08
N THR A 796 -3.37 -19.23 41.36
CA THR A 796 -2.33 -18.60 42.17
C THR A 796 -1.79 -19.58 43.20
N LEU A 797 -0.50 -19.49 43.49
CA LEU A 797 0.07 -20.24 44.61
C LEU A 797 -0.28 -19.55 45.91
N VAL A 798 -0.60 -20.33 46.93
CA VAL A 798 -0.77 -19.84 48.30
C VAL A 798 -0.02 -20.72 49.27
N ARG A 799 0.59 -20.13 50.30
CA ARG A 799 1.25 -20.93 51.35
C ARG A 799 0.21 -21.81 52.03
N SER A 800 0.47 -23.12 52.06
CA SER A 800 -0.48 -24.12 52.52
C SER A 800 -0.26 -24.48 53.99
N ASP A 801 -1.30 -24.29 54.78
CA ASP A 801 -1.42 -24.73 56.17
C ASP A 801 -2.25 -26.01 56.29
N VAL A 802 -2.36 -26.81 55.20
CA VAL A 802 -2.99 -28.13 55.23
C VAL A 802 -2.37 -28.98 56.36
N PRO A 803 -3.16 -29.74 57.13
CA PRO A 803 -2.68 -30.43 58.33
C PRO A 803 -1.89 -31.70 57.98
N LEU A 804 -0.70 -31.53 57.41
CA LEU A 804 0.26 -32.60 57.18
C LEU A 804 1.16 -32.80 58.41
N HIS A 805 1.44 -34.06 58.73
CA HIS A 805 2.51 -34.43 59.65
C HIS A 805 3.85 -34.16 58.98
N THR A 806 4.72 -33.39 59.62
CA THR A 806 6.10 -33.13 59.15
C THR A 806 7.03 -34.22 59.67
N PRO A 807 7.43 -35.22 58.86
CA PRO A 807 8.25 -36.32 59.37
C PRO A 807 9.75 -36.03 59.21
N CYS A 808 10.15 -35.03 58.40
CA CYS A 808 11.53 -34.83 57.98
C CYS A 808 12.03 -33.40 58.25
N LYS A 809 13.31 -33.27 58.62
CA LYS A 809 14.00 -31.97 58.73
C LYS A 809 14.40 -31.50 57.34
N ASP A 810 14.21 -30.22 57.04
CA ASP A 810 14.57 -29.67 55.73
C ASP A 810 16.08 -29.62 55.51
N VAL A 811 16.81 -29.16 56.53
CA VAL A 811 18.27 -29.02 56.48
C VAL A 811 18.89 -29.40 57.81
N SER A 812 20.15 -29.85 57.74
CA SER A 812 21.00 -30.02 58.91
C SER A 812 22.35 -29.33 58.65
N VAL A 813 23.06 -28.99 59.72
CA VAL A 813 24.44 -28.50 59.65
C VAL A 813 25.29 -29.48 60.43
N PHE A 814 26.34 -29.99 59.80
CA PHE A 814 27.31 -30.85 60.46
C PHE A 814 28.70 -30.25 60.39
N HIS A 815 29.52 -30.60 61.37
CA HIS A 815 30.92 -30.20 61.44
C HIS A 815 31.78 -31.37 60.98
N THR A 816 32.65 -31.11 60.01
CA THR A 816 33.67 -32.07 59.58
C THR A 816 34.70 -32.29 60.69
N PRO A 817 35.43 -33.41 60.70
CA PRO A 817 36.52 -33.65 61.66
C PRO A 817 37.63 -32.58 61.63
N ALA A 818 37.74 -31.81 60.55
CA ALA A 818 38.68 -30.71 60.40
C ALA A 818 38.18 -29.38 61.01
N GLY A 819 36.97 -29.35 61.57
CA GLY A 819 36.37 -28.16 62.20
C GLY A 819 35.57 -27.27 61.26
N GLU A 820 35.40 -27.66 60.00
CA GLU A 820 34.63 -26.91 59.01
C GLU A 820 33.15 -27.29 59.09
N SER A 821 32.25 -26.31 59.04
CA SER A 821 30.80 -26.54 58.97
C SER A 821 30.35 -26.69 57.52
N ALA A 822 29.34 -27.54 57.30
CA ALA A 822 28.68 -27.65 56.01
C ALA A 822 27.18 -27.85 56.21
N LEU A 823 26.42 -27.26 55.28
CA LEU A 823 24.99 -27.48 55.11
C LEU A 823 24.77 -28.86 54.50
N GLU A 824 23.87 -29.65 55.08
CA GLU A 824 23.28 -30.82 54.45
C GLU A 824 21.80 -30.56 54.13
N LEU A 825 21.46 -30.57 52.85
CA LEU A 825 20.09 -30.61 52.37
C LEU A 825 19.59 -32.06 52.43
N HIS A 826 18.45 -32.28 53.08
CA HIS A 826 17.81 -33.59 53.09
C HIS A 826 17.20 -33.93 51.71
N ALA A 827 16.80 -35.19 51.50
CA ALA A 827 16.15 -35.63 50.27
C ALA A 827 14.90 -34.79 49.96
N GLY A 828 14.65 -34.49 48.69
CA GLY A 828 13.52 -33.65 48.27
C GLY A 828 13.68 -32.15 48.57
N ARG A 829 14.86 -31.68 48.99
CA ARG A 829 15.16 -30.25 49.20
C ARG A 829 16.13 -29.72 48.16
N TYR A 830 16.02 -28.45 47.84
CA TYR A 830 16.98 -27.76 46.99
C TYR A 830 17.04 -26.28 47.38
N LEU A 831 18.09 -25.61 46.95
CA LEU A 831 18.28 -24.18 47.21
C LEU A 831 17.95 -23.40 45.95
N SER A 832 17.21 -22.31 46.09
CA SER A 832 16.81 -21.43 45.00
C SER A 832 17.15 -19.99 45.34
N CYS A 833 17.88 -19.30 44.48
CA CYS A 833 18.09 -17.86 44.56
C CYS A 833 17.34 -17.21 43.41
N SER A 834 16.27 -16.50 43.74
CA SER A 834 15.45 -15.74 42.79
C SER A 834 15.83 -14.26 42.76
N ASP A 835 16.94 -13.87 43.38
CA ASP A 835 17.50 -12.53 43.29
C ASP A 835 18.37 -12.39 42.02
N ARG A 836 18.54 -11.16 41.52
CA ARG A 836 19.31 -10.87 40.29
C ARG A 836 20.83 -10.88 40.54
N VAL A 837 21.35 -12.02 41.00
CA VAL A 837 22.78 -12.24 41.27
C VAL A 837 23.57 -12.68 40.05
N LEU A 838 22.89 -13.24 39.04
CA LEU A 838 23.50 -13.68 37.79
C LEU A 838 23.60 -12.50 36.80
N PRO A 839 24.77 -12.23 36.21
CA PRO A 839 24.88 -11.17 35.23
C PRO A 839 24.24 -11.58 33.89
N ARG A 840 23.28 -10.78 33.40
CA ARG A 840 22.69 -10.99 32.06
C ARG A 840 23.66 -10.50 30.98
N PHE A 841 23.98 -11.37 30.02
CA PHE A 841 24.75 -11.03 28.81
C PHE A 841 26.22 -10.60 29.05
N SER A 842 26.91 -11.16 30.04
CA SER A 842 28.34 -10.89 30.23
C SER A 842 29.11 -12.09 30.76
N GLU A 843 30.41 -11.92 30.90
CA GLU A 843 31.29 -12.80 31.66
C GLU A 843 30.81 -13.01 33.10
N ALA A 844 31.03 -14.21 33.62
CA ALA A 844 30.71 -14.57 35.00
C ALA A 844 31.58 -15.71 35.51
N THR A 845 31.72 -15.80 36.84
CA THR A 845 32.28 -16.98 37.51
C THR A 845 31.39 -17.43 38.65
N PHE A 846 31.25 -18.73 38.83
CA PHE A 846 30.51 -19.35 39.93
C PHE A 846 31.40 -20.41 40.55
N SER A 847 31.51 -20.44 41.88
CA SER A 847 32.24 -21.49 42.57
C SER A 847 31.48 -22.04 43.75
N LEU A 848 31.67 -23.31 44.05
CA LEU A 848 31.11 -23.93 45.24
C LEU A 848 31.94 -25.12 45.71
N TRP A 849 31.80 -25.40 47.00
CA TRP A 849 32.31 -26.63 47.62
C TRP A 849 31.18 -27.59 47.92
N PHE A 850 31.35 -28.85 47.50
CA PHE A 850 30.35 -29.89 47.67
C PHE A 850 30.98 -31.21 48.12
N LEU A 851 30.18 -32.07 48.73
CA LEU A 851 30.58 -33.43 49.09
C LEU A 851 30.17 -34.45 48.01
N GLN A 852 31.15 -35.07 47.36
CA GLN A 852 30.93 -36.17 46.40
C GLN A 852 30.82 -37.51 47.13
N THR A 853 29.70 -38.22 46.96
CA THR A 853 29.45 -39.49 47.67
C THR A 853 29.56 -40.75 46.78
N SER A 854 29.32 -40.69 45.46
CA SER A 854 29.41 -41.85 44.54
C SER A 854 29.78 -41.48 43.08
N LEU A 855 29.86 -42.44 42.13
CA LEU A 855 30.25 -42.22 40.71
C LEU A 855 29.05 -42.38 39.73
N PRO A 856 28.92 -41.58 38.64
CA PRO A 856 29.30 -40.17 38.38
C PRO A 856 28.04 -39.27 38.33
N ALA A 857 27.99 -37.94 38.36
CA ALA A 857 28.91 -36.80 38.43
C ALA A 857 28.05 -35.58 38.87
N ILE A 858 28.68 -34.46 39.23
CA ILE A 858 27.96 -33.17 39.33
C ILE A 858 27.98 -32.48 37.98
N HIS A 859 26.81 -31.99 37.60
CA HIS A 859 26.54 -31.27 36.36
C HIS A 859 26.20 -29.84 36.70
N PHE A 860 26.72 -28.92 35.91
CA PHE A 860 26.39 -27.51 36.00
C PHE A 860 25.81 -27.11 34.67
N ASN A 861 24.55 -26.72 34.71
CA ASN A 861 23.81 -26.22 33.57
C ASN A 861 23.79 -24.70 33.66
N TYR A 862 24.49 -24.04 32.75
CA TYR A 862 24.31 -22.62 32.48
C TYR A 862 23.58 -22.52 31.16
N VAL A 863 22.42 -21.86 31.12
CA VAL A 863 21.65 -21.67 29.88
C VAL A 863 21.76 -20.23 29.43
N ARG A 864 22.27 -20.05 28.20
CA ARG A 864 22.47 -18.75 27.56
C ARG A 864 21.71 -18.71 26.24
N ARG A 865 20.71 -17.84 26.18
CA ARG A 865 20.33 -17.17 24.92
C ARG A 865 19.72 -15.80 25.19
N HIS A 866 18.79 -15.69 26.15
CA HIS A 866 18.16 -14.42 26.54
C HIS A 866 17.85 -14.27 28.05
N ASP A 867 17.91 -15.36 28.84
CA ASP A 867 17.24 -15.45 30.15
C ASP A 867 18.13 -16.02 31.29
N GLY A 868 19.45 -15.78 31.23
CA GLY A 868 20.51 -16.45 32.02
C GLY A 868 20.11 -17.02 33.40
N TRP A 869 20.09 -18.35 33.52
CA TRP A 869 19.93 -19.07 34.78
C TRP A 869 20.98 -20.17 34.92
N ILE A 870 21.20 -20.61 36.16
CA ILE A 870 22.13 -21.67 36.51
C ILE A 870 21.40 -22.74 37.32
N SER A 871 21.59 -24.00 36.95
CA SER A 871 21.20 -25.14 37.76
C SER A 871 22.39 -26.05 38.01
N ILE A 872 22.49 -26.58 39.22
CA ILE A 872 23.56 -27.47 39.66
C ILE A 872 22.91 -28.79 40.05
N GLU A 873 23.19 -29.84 39.27
CA GLU A 873 22.41 -31.08 39.20
C GLU A 873 23.29 -32.32 39.38
N GLU A 874 22.67 -33.45 39.74
CA GLU A 874 23.30 -34.77 39.61
C GLU A 874 22.71 -35.48 38.38
N SER A 875 23.58 -35.78 37.41
CA SER A 875 23.38 -36.57 36.17
C SER A 875 22.74 -35.92 34.90
N TYR A 876 23.44 -36.17 33.78
CA TYR A 876 23.09 -36.10 32.35
C TYR A 876 22.69 -34.76 31.71
N THR A 877 23.63 -34.14 31.00
CA THR A 877 23.31 -33.15 29.95
C THR A 877 22.92 -33.84 28.64
N TYR A 878 21.65 -33.73 28.26
CA TYR A 878 21.17 -33.95 26.90
C TYR A 878 21.40 -32.69 26.06
N THR A 879 22.56 -32.59 25.42
CA THR A 879 22.64 -31.90 24.13
C THR A 879 22.54 -32.95 23.03
N ARG A 880 22.00 -32.60 21.86
CA ARG A 880 22.06 -33.41 20.63
C ARG A 880 23.51 -33.66 20.13
N VAL A 881 24.49 -33.51 21.01
CA VAL A 881 25.94 -33.56 20.84
C VAL A 881 26.48 -34.35 22.03
N GLN A 882 27.25 -35.40 21.73
CA GLN A 882 27.88 -36.44 22.58
C GLN A 882 27.79 -36.33 24.11
N ARG A 883 27.39 -37.44 24.75
CA ARG A 883 27.55 -37.70 26.21
C ARG A 883 29.03 -37.68 26.58
N ARG A 884 29.46 -36.72 27.41
CA ARG A 884 30.82 -36.68 27.98
C ARG A 884 30.75 -36.87 29.50
N PHE A 885 31.33 -37.96 29.99
CA PHE A 885 31.34 -38.29 31.42
C PHE A 885 32.60 -37.72 32.06
N VAL A 886 32.45 -36.88 33.09
CA VAL A 886 33.55 -36.41 33.93
C VAL A 886 33.55 -37.23 35.21
N HIS A 887 34.62 -38.00 35.43
CA HIS A 887 34.76 -38.79 36.67
C HIS A 887 35.38 -37.91 37.77
N ILE A 888 34.67 -37.80 38.90
CA ILE A 888 35.13 -37.07 40.09
C ILE A 888 35.21 -38.08 41.23
N ALA A 889 36.37 -38.17 41.90
CA ALA A 889 36.51 -39.09 43.04
C ALA A 889 35.68 -38.61 44.25
N PRO A 890 35.18 -39.54 45.10
CA PRO A 890 34.46 -39.20 46.33
C PRO A 890 35.25 -38.28 47.27
N GLY A 891 34.56 -37.51 48.10
CA GLY A 891 35.12 -36.56 49.06
C GLY A 891 34.68 -35.11 48.80
N TRP A 892 35.18 -34.20 49.64
CA TRP A 892 34.99 -32.76 49.44
C TRP A 892 35.75 -32.29 48.20
N ARG A 893 35.04 -31.58 47.33
CA ARG A 893 35.56 -31.08 46.05
C ARG A 893 35.20 -29.62 45.85
N HIS A 894 36.10 -28.89 45.21
CA HIS A 894 35.84 -27.54 44.74
C HIS A 894 35.49 -27.56 43.25
N ALA A 895 34.38 -26.94 42.89
CA ALA A 895 34.01 -26.68 41.52
C ALA A 895 33.98 -25.18 41.24
N ALA A 896 34.56 -24.78 40.11
CA ALA A 896 34.45 -23.42 39.59
C ALA A 896 34.09 -23.42 38.10
N PHE A 897 33.27 -22.46 37.69
CA PHE A 897 32.77 -22.31 36.33
C PHE A 897 33.02 -20.90 35.86
N THR A 898 33.68 -20.76 34.72
CA THR A 898 33.79 -19.47 34.05
C THR A 898 32.93 -19.49 32.79
N VAL A 899 32.21 -18.39 32.56
CA VAL A 899 31.41 -18.16 31.36
C VAL A 899 31.98 -16.93 30.66
N ASP A 900 32.25 -17.04 29.36
CA ASP A 900 32.74 -15.90 28.56
C ASP A 900 31.60 -15.12 27.90
N ASP A 901 31.95 -14.00 27.29
CA ASP A 901 31.02 -13.17 26.52
C ASP A 901 30.44 -13.86 25.28
N ALA A 902 30.99 -15.01 24.85
CA ALA A 902 30.48 -15.85 23.77
C ALA A 902 29.57 -17.00 24.27
N GLY A 903 29.44 -17.18 25.60
CA GLY A 903 28.69 -18.26 26.22
C GLY A 903 29.43 -19.60 26.23
N LEU A 904 30.76 -19.58 26.15
CA LEU A 904 31.60 -20.74 26.40
C LEU A 904 31.71 -20.94 27.91
N LEU A 905 31.33 -22.12 28.38
CA LEU A 905 31.41 -22.51 29.78
C LEU A 905 32.60 -23.44 29.99
N THR A 906 33.47 -23.08 30.93
CA THR A 906 34.64 -23.88 31.30
C THR A 906 34.50 -24.36 32.74
N LEU A 907 34.60 -25.67 32.94
CA LEU A 907 34.55 -26.33 34.24
C LEU A 907 35.96 -26.56 34.78
N TYR A 908 36.15 -26.18 36.05
CA TYR A 908 37.33 -26.47 36.85
C TYR A 908 36.96 -27.30 38.07
N ILE A 909 37.68 -28.40 38.30
CA ILE A 909 37.57 -29.21 39.52
C ILE A 909 38.90 -29.15 40.24
N ASP A 910 38.86 -28.80 41.52
CA ASP A 910 40.04 -28.65 42.40
C ASP A 910 41.15 -27.78 41.78
N GLY A 911 40.75 -26.71 41.09
CA GLY A 911 41.69 -25.78 40.44
C GLY A 911 42.15 -26.19 39.03
N VAL A 912 41.79 -27.38 38.57
CA VAL A 912 42.22 -27.93 37.28
C VAL A 912 41.08 -27.85 36.26
N LYS A 913 41.36 -27.34 35.06
CA LYS A 913 40.41 -27.32 33.95
C LYS A 913 40.07 -28.74 33.49
N VAL A 914 38.78 -29.09 33.50
CA VAL A 914 38.30 -30.45 33.20
C VAL A 914 37.55 -30.54 31.88
N ASP A 915 36.66 -29.58 31.61
CA ASP A 915 35.87 -29.57 30.37
C ASP A 915 35.58 -28.15 29.89
N THR A 916 35.26 -28.02 28.61
CA THR A 916 34.83 -26.77 27.98
C THR A 916 33.73 -27.07 26.99
N THR A 917 32.56 -26.51 27.21
CA THR A 917 31.39 -26.71 26.36
C THR A 917 30.78 -25.39 25.94
N ARG A 918 30.25 -25.34 24.73
CA ARG A 918 29.51 -24.18 24.26
C ARG A 918 28.07 -24.31 24.71
N VAL A 919 27.59 -23.32 25.45
CA VAL A 919 26.20 -23.26 25.88
C VAL A 919 25.33 -23.11 24.64
N THR A 920 24.75 -24.22 24.19
CA THR A 920 23.85 -24.24 23.04
C THR A 920 22.67 -25.11 23.40
N MET A 921 21.67 -24.51 24.05
CA MET A 921 20.36 -25.14 24.22
C MET A 921 19.26 -24.13 23.93
N THR A 922 18.40 -24.48 22.99
CA THR A 922 16.99 -24.06 23.03
C THR A 922 16.39 -24.77 24.25
N PRO A 923 15.80 -24.06 25.22
CA PRO A 923 15.23 -24.70 26.41
C PRO A 923 14.21 -25.77 26.02
N PRO A 924 14.09 -26.87 26.77
CA PRO A 924 13.18 -27.95 26.41
C PRO A 924 11.70 -27.59 26.53
N ILE A 925 11.32 -26.62 27.38
CA ILE A 925 9.94 -26.26 27.74
C ILE A 925 9.82 -24.77 28.16
N ASP A 926 8.62 -24.22 27.98
CA ASP A 926 8.17 -22.82 28.15
C ASP A 926 8.58 -22.07 29.44
N TRP A 927 8.71 -22.72 30.61
CA TRP A 927 8.96 -21.96 31.85
C TRP A 927 10.44 -21.64 32.10
N HIS A 928 11.36 -22.49 31.61
CA HIS A 928 12.81 -22.23 31.68
C HIS A 928 13.28 -21.17 30.70
N GLU A 929 12.53 -20.93 29.63
CA GLU A 929 12.74 -19.77 28.77
C GLU A 929 12.58 -18.46 29.54
N LYS A 930 12.00 -18.48 30.75
CA LYS A 930 11.53 -17.28 31.46
C LYS A 930 11.87 -17.28 32.94
N PHE A 931 12.67 -18.22 33.42
CA PHE A 931 13.19 -18.23 34.78
C PHE A 931 14.56 -17.55 34.81
N GLU A 932 14.74 -16.60 35.72
CA GLU A 932 16.06 -16.03 36.05
C GLU A 932 16.32 -16.25 37.52
N GLY A 933 17.41 -16.97 37.80
CA GLY A 933 17.80 -17.33 39.15
C GLY A 933 18.80 -18.48 39.14
N MET A 934 19.10 -18.98 40.33
CA MET A 934 20.03 -20.07 40.53
C MET A 934 19.37 -21.19 41.32
N LEU A 935 19.54 -22.42 40.87
CA LEU A 935 19.03 -23.63 41.51
C LEU A 935 20.21 -24.53 41.89
N LEU A 936 20.25 -24.99 43.14
CA LEU A 936 21.29 -25.87 43.67
C LEU A 936 20.65 -27.12 44.27
N GLY A 937 20.88 -28.29 43.67
CA GLY A 937 20.28 -29.56 44.07
C GLY A 937 19.01 -29.96 43.29
N PHE A 938 18.75 -29.33 42.14
CA PHE A 938 17.57 -29.60 41.29
C PHE A 938 17.96 -30.43 40.05
N ARG A 939 17.06 -31.25 39.46
CA ARG A 939 17.31 -32.03 38.23
C ARG A 939 16.15 -31.96 37.24
N PHE A 940 16.50 -31.96 35.96
CA PHE A 940 15.55 -32.20 34.86
C PHE A 940 15.83 -33.53 34.17
N ASP A 941 14.81 -34.37 34.03
CA ASP A 941 14.93 -35.60 33.24
C ASP A 941 13.90 -35.61 32.11
N LYS A 942 14.36 -35.90 30.88
CA LYS A 942 13.53 -35.92 29.66
C LYS A 942 12.96 -37.31 29.35
N GLU A 943 13.29 -38.32 30.14
CA GLU A 943 12.81 -39.69 29.91
C GLU A 943 11.74 -40.06 30.91
N ASN A 944 10.48 -39.87 30.53
CA ASN A 944 9.47 -40.76 31.07
C ASN A 944 9.63 -42.16 30.44
N GLN A 945 9.25 -43.20 31.17
CA GLN A 945 9.36 -44.59 30.72
C GLN A 945 8.43 -44.93 29.53
N LEU A 946 7.71 -43.95 28.95
CA LEU A 946 6.75 -44.14 27.86
C LEU A 946 7.30 -43.70 26.50
N HIS A 947 8.56 -43.22 26.40
CA HIS A 947 9.22 -42.81 25.14
C HIS A 947 8.39 -41.86 24.24
N SER A 948 7.55 -41.04 24.86
CA SER A 948 6.67 -40.11 24.14
C SER A 948 7.30 -38.70 24.11
N ARG A 949 7.06 -37.95 23.03
CA ARG A 949 7.59 -36.59 22.81
C ARG A 949 7.03 -35.52 23.76
N PHE A 950 6.19 -35.88 24.73
CA PHE A 950 5.36 -34.95 25.50
C PHE A 950 5.65 -34.92 27.01
N TYR A 951 6.74 -35.53 27.49
CA TYR A 951 6.92 -35.74 28.92
C TYR A 951 8.32 -35.36 29.40
N ASP A 952 8.44 -34.17 29.99
CA ASP A 952 9.61 -33.80 30.79
C ASP A 952 9.26 -33.96 32.28
N GLN A 953 10.14 -34.61 33.03
CA GLN A 953 10.04 -34.81 34.47
C GLN A 953 10.86 -33.74 35.20
N TYR A 954 10.19 -33.10 36.14
CA TYR A 954 10.75 -32.08 37.03
C TYR A 954 10.84 -32.68 38.42
N PHE A 955 12.04 -32.88 38.94
CA PHE A 955 12.19 -33.33 40.32
C PHE A 955 13.43 -32.76 41.00
N PRO A 956 13.37 -32.50 42.32
CA PRO A 956 14.58 -32.28 43.08
C PRO A 956 15.52 -33.46 42.81
N ALA A 957 16.78 -33.20 42.45
CA ALA A 957 17.75 -34.24 42.11
C ALA A 957 18.06 -35.17 43.30
N LEU A 958 17.53 -34.87 44.48
CA LEU A 958 17.93 -35.42 45.75
C LEU A 958 17.02 -36.57 46.15
N SER A 959 17.26 -37.73 45.54
CA SER A 959 16.91 -39.00 46.19
C SER A 959 17.79 -39.28 47.41
N HIS A 960 18.86 -38.50 47.61
CA HIS A 960 19.83 -38.61 48.70
C HIS A 960 20.25 -37.22 49.20
N PRO A 961 20.70 -37.08 50.46
CA PRO A 961 21.18 -35.82 51.01
C PRO A 961 22.34 -35.20 50.22
N ARG A 962 22.45 -33.86 50.23
CA ARG A 962 23.59 -33.13 49.66
C ARG A 962 24.24 -32.23 50.65
N SER A 963 25.57 -32.22 50.63
CA SER A 963 26.33 -31.30 51.45
C SER A 963 27.01 -30.22 50.62
N TYR A 964 26.81 -28.97 51.03
CA TYR A 964 27.44 -27.80 50.46
C TYR A 964 28.14 -27.03 51.57
N ARG A 965 29.36 -26.58 51.30
CA ARG A 965 30.10 -25.77 52.25
C ARG A 965 29.99 -24.30 51.92
N GLU A 966 30.06 -23.90 50.66
CA GLU A 966 29.96 -22.48 50.29
C GLU A 966 29.60 -22.32 48.81
N LEU A 967 29.15 -21.12 48.46
CA LEU A 967 28.77 -20.73 47.10
C LEU A 967 29.12 -19.26 46.85
N SER A 968 29.82 -18.98 45.75
CA SER A 968 30.29 -17.63 45.39
C SER A 968 30.01 -17.30 43.93
N VAL A 969 29.73 -16.02 43.65
CA VAL A 969 29.36 -15.52 42.32
C VAL A 969 30.10 -14.23 41.97
N TRP A 970 30.70 -14.16 40.78
CA TRP A 970 31.39 -12.99 40.23
C TRP A 970 30.83 -12.57 38.88
N LYS A 971 30.85 -11.27 38.59
CA LYS A 971 30.47 -10.68 37.29
C LYS A 971 31.63 -10.57 36.29
N ARG A 972 32.63 -11.46 36.40
CA ARG A 972 33.82 -11.53 35.53
C ARG A 972 34.33 -12.97 35.45
N GLN A 973 35.23 -13.25 34.53
CA GLN A 973 36.03 -14.47 34.58
C GLN A 973 37.16 -14.37 35.62
N LEU A 974 37.26 -15.36 36.49
CA LEU A 974 38.44 -15.56 37.33
C LEU A 974 39.56 -16.20 36.49
N SER A 975 40.81 -15.81 36.76
CA SER A 975 41.98 -16.44 36.13
C SER A 975 42.18 -17.86 36.64
N GLU A 976 42.92 -18.70 35.90
CA GLU A 976 43.23 -20.05 36.38
C GLU A 976 44.03 -20.04 37.69
N GLU A 977 44.83 -19.00 37.94
CA GLU A 977 45.57 -18.84 39.19
C GLU A 977 44.63 -18.52 40.36
N GLU A 978 43.66 -17.63 40.15
CA GLU A 978 42.62 -17.32 41.13
C GLU A 978 41.78 -18.56 41.46
N ILE A 979 41.43 -19.37 40.44
CA ILE A 979 40.65 -20.60 40.62
C ILE A 979 41.46 -21.68 41.36
N ARG A 980 42.77 -21.81 41.08
CA ARG A 980 43.66 -22.69 41.85
C ARG A 980 43.83 -22.21 43.29
N GLY A 981 43.91 -20.90 43.51
CA GLY A 981 43.94 -20.30 44.85
C GLY A 981 42.70 -20.65 45.66
N LEU A 982 41.52 -20.43 45.08
CA LEU A 982 40.23 -20.83 45.67
C LEU A 982 40.20 -22.30 46.09
N ALA A 983 40.66 -23.21 45.21
CA ALA A 983 40.68 -24.64 45.49
C ALA A 983 41.68 -25.05 46.59
N ALA A 984 42.78 -24.32 46.75
CA ALA A 984 43.89 -24.71 47.64
C ALA A 984 43.83 -24.03 49.02
N SER A 985 43.53 -22.74 49.08
CA SER A 985 43.54 -21.93 50.31
C SER A 985 42.16 -21.48 50.78
N GLY A 986 41.12 -21.61 49.94
CA GLY A 986 39.79 -21.06 50.22
C GLY A 986 39.74 -19.52 50.19
N GLU A 987 40.76 -18.86 49.64
CA GLU A 987 40.81 -17.40 49.57
C GLU A 987 39.87 -16.88 48.46
N ILE A 988 38.85 -16.11 48.85
CA ILE A 988 37.81 -15.61 47.95
C ILE A 988 38.23 -14.26 47.33
N PRO A 989 38.39 -14.15 46.00
CA PRO A 989 38.72 -12.88 45.35
C PRO A 989 37.62 -11.83 45.55
N GLY A 990 37.94 -10.71 46.22
CA GLY A 990 36.93 -9.67 46.49
C GLY A 990 36.52 -8.83 45.28
N ARG A 991 37.34 -8.78 44.23
CA ARG A 991 37.06 -7.96 43.03
C ARG A 991 35.91 -8.55 42.21
N ASP A 992 34.88 -7.73 41.99
CA ASP A 992 33.71 -8.06 41.17
C ASP A 992 32.88 -9.25 41.71
N LEU A 993 33.04 -9.55 43.01
CA LEU A 993 32.19 -10.49 43.76
C LEU A 993 30.80 -9.87 43.93
N VAL A 994 29.76 -10.63 43.59
CA VAL A 994 28.36 -10.20 43.60
C VAL A 994 27.58 -10.83 44.75
N ALA A 995 27.85 -12.09 45.06
CA ALA A 995 27.23 -12.80 46.16
C ALA A 995 28.16 -13.87 46.74
N PHE A 996 28.09 -14.07 48.05
CA PHE A 996 28.79 -15.14 48.76
C PHE A 996 27.93 -15.72 49.90
N TRP A 997 27.71 -17.03 49.87
CA TRP A 997 27.01 -17.79 50.89
C TRP A 997 27.97 -18.79 51.56
N PRO A 998 28.30 -18.62 52.86
CA PRO A 998 29.21 -19.51 53.58
C PRO A 998 28.57 -20.82 54.06
N LEU A 999 27.25 -21.03 53.84
CA LEU A 999 26.47 -22.27 54.11
C LEU A 999 26.88 -23.07 55.37
N ASP A 1000 27.19 -22.37 56.46
CA ASP A 1000 27.80 -22.89 57.69
C ASP A 1000 26.89 -22.83 58.93
N ALA A 1001 25.68 -22.29 58.76
CA ALA A 1001 24.68 -22.10 59.80
C ALA A 1001 23.30 -22.60 59.35
N MET A 1002 22.34 -22.66 60.28
CA MET A 1002 20.94 -22.92 59.89
C MET A 1002 20.39 -21.70 59.13
N PRO A 1003 19.43 -21.89 58.20
CA PRO A 1003 18.76 -20.78 57.55
C PRO A 1003 17.96 -19.95 58.56
N ASP A 1004 17.59 -18.74 58.17
CA ASP A 1004 16.77 -17.86 59.01
C ASP A 1004 15.34 -18.39 59.22
N GLY A 1005 14.54 -17.67 60.00
CA GLY A 1005 13.13 -18.03 60.27
C GLY A 1005 12.19 -17.94 59.06
N TYR A 1006 12.71 -17.59 57.87
CA TYR A 1006 12.02 -17.59 56.58
C TYR A 1006 12.65 -18.60 55.60
N HIS A 1007 13.51 -19.50 56.09
CA HIS A 1007 14.21 -20.52 55.31
C HIS A 1007 15.20 -19.94 54.28
N ASN A 1008 15.82 -18.79 54.56
CA ASN A 1008 16.80 -18.17 53.68
C ASN A 1008 18.23 -18.24 54.24
N PHE A 1009 19.18 -18.44 53.34
CA PHE A 1009 20.58 -18.08 53.53
C PHE A 1009 20.82 -16.72 52.87
N VAL A 1010 21.16 -15.72 53.67
CA VAL A 1010 21.43 -14.36 53.17
C VAL A 1010 22.90 -14.25 52.82
N ASP A 1011 23.21 -13.78 51.61
CA ASP A 1011 24.58 -13.58 51.18
C ASP A 1011 25.23 -12.39 51.92
N VAL A 1012 26.54 -12.48 52.18
CA VAL A 1012 27.26 -11.48 53.00
C VAL A 1012 27.76 -10.26 52.22
N VAL A 1013 27.54 -10.20 50.91
CA VAL A 1013 27.99 -9.13 50.00
C VAL A 1013 26.85 -8.17 49.68
N ALA A 1014 25.72 -8.67 49.19
CA ALA A 1014 24.64 -7.84 48.63
C ALA A 1014 23.25 -8.09 49.27
N GLY A 1015 23.10 -9.09 50.14
CA GLY A 1015 21.84 -9.45 50.81
C GLY A 1015 20.84 -10.25 49.96
N ALA A 1016 21.27 -10.81 48.84
CA ALA A 1016 20.55 -11.82 48.07
C ALA A 1016 20.25 -13.07 48.92
N ARG A 1017 19.09 -13.68 48.70
CA ARG A 1017 18.62 -14.83 49.47
C ARG A 1017 18.68 -16.08 48.63
N LEU A 1018 19.26 -17.10 49.24
CA LEU A 1018 19.22 -18.45 48.76
C LEU A 1018 18.22 -19.21 49.65
N HIS A 1019 17.03 -19.41 49.12
CA HIS A 1019 15.87 -19.95 49.81
C HIS A 1019 15.82 -21.48 49.77
N VAL A 1020 15.44 -22.13 50.86
CA VAL A 1020 15.26 -23.59 50.95
C VAL A 1020 13.89 -23.98 50.40
N LYS A 1021 13.89 -24.58 49.21
CA LYS A 1021 12.69 -25.13 48.57
C LYS A 1021 12.36 -26.52 49.07
N ARG A 1022 11.06 -26.79 49.20
CA ARG A 1022 10.49 -28.04 49.70
C ARG A 1022 9.70 -28.73 48.60
N VAL A 1023 9.98 -30.01 48.37
CA VAL A 1023 9.16 -30.87 47.53
C VAL A 1023 9.05 -32.22 48.22
N CYS A 1024 8.03 -32.36 49.06
CA CYS A 1024 7.85 -33.53 49.92
C CYS A 1024 7.57 -34.81 49.11
N SER A 1025 7.02 -34.64 47.91
CA SER A 1025 6.52 -35.73 47.09
C SER A 1025 7.57 -36.69 46.52
N TRP A 1026 8.87 -36.44 46.76
CA TRP A 1026 9.96 -37.29 46.29
C TRP A 1026 10.85 -37.80 47.43
N GLU A 1027 10.45 -37.57 48.69
CA GLU A 1027 11.16 -38.04 49.87
C GLU A 1027 11.13 -39.58 49.93
N GLN A 1028 12.29 -40.24 49.99
CA GLN A 1028 12.32 -41.68 50.29
C GLN A 1028 11.71 -41.90 51.68
N PRO A 1029 10.84 -42.91 51.86
CA PRO A 1029 10.40 -43.26 53.20
C PRO A 1029 11.63 -43.57 54.04
N VAL A 1030 11.83 -42.80 55.11
CA VAL A 1030 12.79 -43.16 56.15
C VAL A 1030 12.24 -44.45 56.76
N TYR A 1031 12.76 -45.59 56.33
CA TYR A 1031 12.60 -46.81 57.11
C TYR A 1031 13.39 -46.58 58.39
N GLU A 1032 12.69 -46.26 59.47
CA GLU A 1032 13.22 -46.35 60.84
C GLU A 1032 13.66 -47.78 61.16
#